data_AF-A0A5C5GGA4-F1
#
_entry.id   AF-A0A5C5GGA4-F1
#
_cell.length_a   1.000
_cell.length_b   1.000
_cell.length_c   1.000
_cell.angle_alpha   90.00
_cell.angle_beta   90.00
_cell.angle_gamma   90.00
#
_symmetry.space_group_name_H-M   'P 1'
#
loop_
_entity.id
_entity.type
_entity.pdbx_description
1 polymer ?
#
loop_
_entity_poly.entity_id
_entity_poly.type
_entity_poly.pdbx_seq_one_letter_code
_entity_poly.pdbx_strand_id
1 'polypeptide(L)'
;MECQGRHQPTTMVPSNSILADQFMYETARNQIRHFLSNWTNSTDNPKFAVLIEGKWGCGKTHFIQSLVYQPDFTKRKIIYLSLFGVGSMQDFERQLFYAASSKATKFIHQGVGFASSLFSGAISVGSGGIFSGSADIGKAVESTLGQVTKAVDAINDALVIIDDLERCGFEQSKLLGVLNRYIEHGNARVILVANTSRVKDVKFNEFREKVVGQSFEIPPDPETAVASFISEMSETKAKQVIVARTDLIEELYRLSQFNNLRAIRQFLWFLIGMIDAADEQYLHNTELMDSLTTQAFIFFMEFKLNLGGSEYALTPIDLLSEYGGHDPEDRSFYTFKIKDDEPDTPKRKVILKYNLVTGIRTSVTIRQWIDILNSGTVDPERFNSELAGASEVNGPDSWPSWKRLWHIWSWDFSDGSVKEFDADITDILKGIEQGRYQNPVVVMHVVGVILMLLNEGLIKDATDGWVQRLKRYIDEVVTPGLDLESFSSTRWNFDSGYDGLGYVRRDEQDFKEVLSHLQEAAKNWYANWKAQPVADHLIETLKTDYFEFLGDLTYINGKGTQRFFREPILQSIDPGNFVAAWLSLGREKERMLTGYFKDRYDSVPQLILTEGPWWQSVADCLSVKIDKEEIMPRKAQMRGLVKGIANLVDERLCKQRLRGLLTGQECQSEIDLSWTLKQT
;
A
#
# COMPACT_ATOMS: atom_id res chain seq x y z
N MET A 1 4.02 -46.16 24.19
CA MET A 1 3.86 -46.13 22.72
C MET A 1 3.27 -44.77 22.38
N GLU A 2 3.99 -43.69 22.68
CA GLU A 2 5.00 -43.03 21.81
C GLU A 2 4.45 -42.62 20.43
N CYS A 3 4.11 -41.33 20.32
CA CYS A 3 4.48 -40.46 19.21
C CYS A 3 4.49 -39.02 19.75
N GLN A 4 5.67 -38.55 20.15
CA GLN A 4 5.93 -37.15 20.52
C GLN A 4 6.08 -36.31 19.24
N GLY A 5 5.34 -35.22 19.12
CA GLY A 5 5.58 -34.16 18.14
C GLY A 5 5.93 -32.86 18.87
N ARG A 6 7.23 -32.53 18.95
CA ARG A 6 7.72 -31.24 19.47
C ARG A 6 7.53 -30.18 18.39
N HIS A 7 6.85 -29.08 18.71
CA HIS A 7 6.92 -27.85 17.92
C HIS A 7 8.24 -27.14 18.23
N GLN A 8 9.19 -27.22 17.31
CA GLN A 8 10.34 -26.31 17.23
C GLN A 8 9.93 -25.02 16.52
N PRO A 9 10.65 -23.90 16.74
CA PRO A 9 10.51 -22.71 15.90
C PRO A 9 10.77 -23.12 14.46
N THR A 10 9.85 -22.81 13.55
CA THR A 10 9.99 -23.09 12.12
C THR A 10 11.14 -22.27 11.53
N THR A 11 12.36 -22.80 11.63
CA THR A 11 13.36 -22.56 10.59
C THR A 11 12.79 -23.20 9.33
N MET A 12 12.32 -22.38 8.37
CA MET A 12 11.79 -22.86 7.11
C MET A 12 12.91 -23.62 6.37
N VAL A 13 12.78 -24.94 6.33
CA VAL A 13 13.57 -25.78 5.43
C VAL A 13 13.06 -25.49 4.02
N PRO A 14 13.92 -25.14 3.04
CA PRO A 14 13.49 -24.90 1.67
C PRO A 14 12.68 -26.10 1.17
N SER A 15 11.48 -25.87 0.65
CA SER A 15 10.66 -26.94 0.10
C SER A 15 11.38 -27.58 -1.09
N ASN A 16 11.29 -28.91 -1.23
CA ASN A 16 11.94 -29.67 -2.30
C ASN A 16 11.62 -29.16 -3.72
N SER A 17 10.52 -28.43 -3.91
CA SER A 17 10.17 -27.80 -5.18
C SER A 17 11.04 -26.60 -5.54
N ILE A 18 11.52 -25.82 -4.54
CA ILE A 18 12.34 -24.62 -4.77
C ILE A 18 13.72 -25.00 -5.31
N LEU A 19 14.35 -26.00 -4.71
CA LEU A 19 15.65 -26.51 -5.15
C LEU A 19 15.57 -27.15 -6.56
N ALA A 20 14.43 -27.73 -6.91
CA ALA A 20 14.21 -28.32 -8.23
C ALA A 20 14.12 -27.25 -9.33
N ASP A 21 13.34 -26.18 -9.12
CA ASP A 21 13.21 -25.08 -10.10
C ASP A 21 14.53 -24.35 -10.31
N GLN A 22 15.31 -24.13 -9.24
CA GLN A 22 16.63 -23.51 -9.29
C GLN A 22 17.61 -24.31 -10.17
N PHE A 23 17.72 -25.62 -9.90
CA PHE A 23 18.58 -26.50 -10.68
C PHE A 23 18.16 -26.52 -12.16
N MET A 24 16.86 -26.45 -12.44
CA MET A 24 16.34 -26.37 -13.81
C MET A 24 16.73 -25.05 -14.51
N TYR A 25 16.62 -23.89 -13.85
CA TYR A 25 16.97 -22.60 -14.46
C TYR A 25 18.47 -22.46 -14.74
N GLU A 26 19.32 -22.88 -13.81
CA GLU A 26 20.76 -22.86 -14.00
C GLU A 26 21.17 -23.81 -15.14
N THR A 27 20.60 -25.01 -15.16
CA THR A 27 20.82 -25.98 -16.24
C THR A 27 20.41 -25.43 -17.60
N ALA A 28 19.25 -24.81 -17.70
CA ALA A 28 18.77 -24.19 -18.94
C ALA A 28 19.70 -23.06 -19.41
N ARG A 29 20.12 -22.17 -18.50
CA ARG A 29 21.09 -21.11 -18.81
C ARG A 29 22.40 -21.69 -19.32
N ASN A 30 22.95 -22.71 -18.66
CA ASN A 30 24.19 -23.36 -19.07
C ASN A 30 24.10 -24.04 -20.45
N GLN A 31 22.96 -24.67 -20.77
CA GLN A 31 22.71 -25.22 -22.11
C GLN A 31 22.72 -24.14 -23.19
N ILE A 32 22.08 -22.98 -22.92
CA ILE A 32 22.07 -21.84 -23.83
C ILE A 32 23.50 -21.30 -24.02
N ARG A 33 24.27 -21.15 -22.93
CA ARG A 33 25.69 -20.73 -23.01
C ARG A 33 26.51 -21.66 -23.89
N HIS A 34 26.36 -22.97 -23.70
CA HIS A 34 27.07 -23.98 -24.48
C HIS A 34 26.69 -23.92 -25.96
N PHE A 35 25.40 -23.81 -26.28
CA PHE A 35 24.92 -23.64 -27.65
C PHE A 35 25.51 -22.39 -28.30
N LEU A 36 25.43 -21.23 -27.63
CA LEU A 36 25.92 -19.96 -28.17
C LEU A 36 27.42 -19.98 -28.44
N SER A 37 28.21 -20.59 -27.54
CA SER A 37 29.65 -20.75 -27.73
C SER A 37 29.96 -21.64 -28.94
N ASN A 38 29.33 -22.81 -29.05
CA ASN A 38 29.53 -23.72 -30.18
C ASN A 38 29.09 -23.09 -31.51
N TRP A 39 27.92 -22.46 -31.54
CA TRP A 39 27.34 -21.84 -32.73
C TRP A 39 28.17 -20.65 -33.22
N THR A 40 28.65 -19.80 -32.30
CA THR A 40 29.47 -18.63 -32.66
C THR A 40 30.83 -19.07 -33.22
N ASN A 41 31.43 -20.11 -32.64
CA ASN A 41 32.77 -20.58 -33.01
C ASN A 41 32.77 -21.65 -34.13
N SER A 42 31.59 -22.09 -34.59
CA SER A 42 31.48 -23.05 -35.69
C SER A 42 32.16 -22.53 -36.95
N THR A 43 32.89 -23.43 -37.63
CA THR A 43 33.54 -23.19 -38.92
C THR A 43 32.54 -23.04 -40.06
N ASP A 44 31.39 -23.72 -39.96
CA ASP A 44 30.33 -23.64 -40.96
C ASP A 44 29.48 -22.38 -40.77
N ASN A 45 29.02 -21.76 -41.85
CA ASN A 45 28.05 -20.67 -41.75
C ASN A 45 26.63 -21.25 -41.60
N PRO A 46 25.98 -21.11 -40.42
CA PRO A 46 24.64 -21.62 -40.18
C PRO A 46 23.54 -20.85 -40.93
N LYS A 47 23.84 -19.65 -41.47
CA LYS A 47 22.91 -18.82 -42.25
C LYS A 47 21.62 -18.44 -41.52
N PHE A 48 21.68 -18.31 -40.20
CA PHE A 48 20.57 -17.81 -39.40
C PHE A 48 21.07 -16.99 -38.20
N ALA A 49 20.20 -16.14 -37.65
CA ALA A 49 20.39 -15.46 -36.37
C ALA A 49 19.85 -16.28 -35.19
N VAL A 50 20.42 -16.07 -34.01
CA VAL A 50 19.89 -16.60 -32.75
C VAL A 50 19.15 -15.50 -32.02
N LEU A 51 17.97 -15.81 -31.47
CA LEU A 51 17.15 -14.87 -30.72
C LEU A 51 17.09 -15.25 -29.25
N ILE A 52 17.35 -14.28 -28.39
CA ILE A 52 17.34 -14.37 -26.95
C ILE A 52 16.12 -13.60 -26.46
N GLU A 53 15.10 -14.34 -26.04
CA GLU A 53 13.78 -13.84 -25.67
C GLU A 53 13.60 -13.79 -24.15
N GLY A 54 12.65 -12.98 -23.70
CA GLY A 54 12.27 -12.90 -22.29
C GLY A 54 11.61 -11.58 -21.94
N LYS A 55 10.89 -11.57 -20.82
CA LYS A 55 10.19 -10.38 -20.30
C LYS A 55 11.17 -9.24 -19.96
N TRP A 56 10.64 -8.03 -19.78
CA TRP A 56 11.46 -6.91 -19.33
C TRP A 56 11.98 -7.14 -17.92
N GLY A 57 13.29 -6.94 -17.74
CA GLY A 57 13.93 -7.09 -16.44
C GLY A 57 14.26 -8.53 -16.02
N CYS A 58 14.10 -9.56 -16.88
CA CYS A 58 14.50 -10.93 -16.54
C CYS A 58 16.02 -11.20 -16.66
N GLY A 59 16.82 -10.20 -17.07
CA GLY A 59 18.28 -10.30 -17.10
C GLY A 59 18.92 -10.70 -18.44
N LYS A 60 18.20 -10.59 -19.58
CA LYS A 60 18.75 -10.91 -20.92
C LYS A 60 20.06 -10.19 -21.24
N THR A 61 20.07 -8.87 -21.09
CA THR A 61 21.25 -8.02 -21.31
C THR A 61 22.43 -8.47 -20.45
N HIS A 62 22.19 -8.74 -19.15
CA HIS A 62 23.20 -9.24 -18.23
C HIS A 62 23.72 -10.62 -18.63
N PHE A 63 22.84 -11.52 -19.05
CA PHE A 63 23.21 -12.86 -19.54
C PHE A 63 24.16 -12.76 -20.75
N ILE A 64 23.82 -11.95 -21.76
CA ILE A 64 24.67 -11.79 -22.94
C ILE A 64 25.96 -11.06 -22.63
N GLN A 65 25.92 -10.01 -21.82
CA GLN A 65 27.12 -9.33 -21.33
C GLN A 65 28.07 -10.29 -20.61
N SER A 66 27.55 -11.14 -19.72
CA SER A 66 28.35 -12.13 -19.00
C SER A 66 29.08 -13.11 -19.92
N LEU A 67 28.52 -13.41 -21.10
CA LEU A 67 29.15 -14.25 -22.11
C LEU A 67 30.23 -13.50 -22.89
N VAL A 68 29.92 -12.31 -23.41
CA VAL A 68 30.88 -11.57 -24.26
C VAL A 68 32.07 -11.00 -23.51
N TYR A 69 31.98 -10.87 -22.19
CA TYR A 69 33.13 -10.50 -21.35
C TYR A 69 34.05 -11.69 -21.03
N GLN A 70 33.65 -12.94 -21.34
CA GLN A 70 34.52 -14.10 -21.21
C GLN A 70 35.54 -14.11 -22.36
N PRO A 71 36.86 -14.09 -22.08
CA PRO A 71 37.91 -14.00 -23.11
C PRO A 71 37.89 -15.13 -24.15
N ASP A 72 37.35 -16.29 -23.78
CA ASP A 72 37.29 -17.52 -24.55
C ASP A 72 35.92 -17.78 -25.20
N PHE A 73 34.94 -16.89 -25.01
CA PHE A 73 33.60 -17.08 -25.56
C PHE A 73 33.58 -17.12 -27.09
N THR A 74 34.33 -16.23 -27.75
CA THR A 74 34.46 -16.24 -29.21
C THR A 74 35.76 -15.61 -29.70
N LYS A 75 36.30 -16.16 -30.78
CA LYS A 75 37.44 -15.56 -31.52
C LYS A 75 37.00 -14.46 -32.50
N ARG A 76 35.69 -14.33 -32.74
CA ARG A 76 35.12 -13.33 -33.63
C ARG A 76 35.18 -11.95 -32.98
N LYS A 77 35.34 -10.91 -33.80
CA LYS A 77 35.16 -9.54 -33.34
C LYS A 77 33.73 -9.36 -32.82
N ILE A 78 33.56 -8.84 -31.61
CA ILE A 78 32.25 -8.58 -31.01
C ILE A 78 31.82 -7.13 -31.29
N ILE A 79 30.61 -6.98 -31.82
CA ILE A 79 29.93 -5.70 -32.04
C ILE A 79 28.64 -5.74 -31.21
N TYR A 80 28.55 -4.94 -30.15
CA TYR A 80 27.36 -4.86 -29.31
C TYR A 80 26.65 -3.51 -29.49
N LEU A 81 25.38 -3.54 -29.86
CA LEU A 81 24.54 -2.36 -30.08
C LEU A 81 23.21 -2.53 -29.33
N SER A 82 22.83 -1.56 -28.48
CA SER A 82 21.46 -1.44 -27.96
C SER A 82 20.65 -0.52 -28.87
N LEU A 83 19.43 -0.94 -29.18
CA LEU A 83 18.48 -0.16 -29.99
C LEU A 83 17.64 0.82 -29.17
N PHE A 84 17.81 0.85 -27.85
CA PHE A 84 17.13 1.81 -27.01
C PHE A 84 17.57 3.24 -27.35
N GLY A 85 16.61 4.06 -27.81
CA GLY A 85 16.88 5.44 -28.22
C GLY A 85 17.33 5.60 -29.67
N VAL A 86 17.41 4.52 -30.47
CA VAL A 86 17.76 4.59 -31.89
C VAL A 86 16.50 4.88 -32.71
N GLY A 87 16.40 6.10 -33.22
CA GLY A 87 15.18 6.62 -33.84
C GLY A 87 14.97 6.27 -35.32
N SER A 88 16.02 5.87 -36.05
CA SER A 88 15.91 5.60 -37.49
C SER A 88 16.89 4.53 -37.97
N MET A 89 16.56 3.93 -39.13
CA MET A 89 17.41 2.93 -39.77
C MET A 89 18.79 3.51 -40.14
N GLN A 90 18.84 4.77 -40.58
CA GLN A 90 20.11 5.42 -40.93
C GLN A 90 21.02 5.62 -39.70
N ASP A 91 20.43 5.93 -38.54
CA ASP A 91 21.19 6.05 -37.29
C ASP A 91 21.72 4.69 -36.85
N PHE A 92 20.92 3.64 -36.97
CA PHE A 92 21.36 2.26 -36.73
C PHE A 92 22.55 1.88 -37.64
N GLU A 93 22.43 2.05 -38.96
CA GLU A 93 23.48 1.70 -39.91
C GLU A 93 24.77 2.48 -39.63
N ARG A 94 24.64 3.76 -39.25
CA ARG A 94 25.77 4.59 -38.84
C ARG A 94 26.45 4.06 -37.57
N GLN A 95 25.69 3.68 -36.55
CA GLN A 95 26.24 3.13 -35.31
C GLN A 95 26.91 1.77 -35.57
N LEU A 96 26.29 0.92 -36.37
CA LEU A 96 26.86 -0.35 -36.82
C LEU A 96 28.18 -0.15 -37.58
N PHE A 97 28.21 0.80 -38.51
CA PHE A 97 29.42 1.17 -39.25
C PHE A 97 30.55 1.64 -38.33
N TYR A 98 30.26 2.51 -37.35
CA TYR A 98 31.26 3.01 -36.41
C TYR A 98 31.79 1.90 -35.49
N ALA A 99 30.92 1.03 -34.99
CA ALA A 99 31.33 -0.11 -34.16
C ALA A 99 32.18 -1.10 -34.97
N ALA A 100 31.78 -1.39 -36.21
CA ALA A 100 32.50 -2.26 -37.13
C ALA A 100 33.87 -1.68 -37.56
N SER A 101 34.00 -0.37 -37.71
CA SER A 101 35.24 0.26 -38.18
C SER A 101 36.28 0.46 -37.06
N SER A 102 35.90 0.32 -35.78
CA SER A 102 36.82 0.47 -34.66
C SER A 102 37.77 -0.73 -34.53
N LYS A 103 39.07 -0.49 -34.29
CA LYS A 103 40.06 -1.54 -34.01
C LYS A 103 39.95 -2.15 -32.61
N ALA A 104 39.18 -1.55 -31.72
CA ALA A 104 38.90 -2.06 -30.37
C ALA A 104 37.49 -2.68 -30.32
N THR A 105 37.30 -3.70 -29.48
CA THR A 105 35.97 -4.20 -29.10
C THR A 105 35.21 -3.06 -28.41
N LYS A 106 34.35 -2.35 -29.14
CA LYS A 106 33.58 -1.23 -28.57
C LYS A 106 32.20 -1.73 -28.16
N PHE A 107 31.95 -1.68 -26.85
CA PHE A 107 30.60 -1.71 -26.28
C PHE A 107 30.01 -0.30 -26.40
N ILE A 108 29.02 -0.12 -27.27
CA ILE A 108 28.30 1.16 -27.37
C ILE A 108 27.03 1.06 -26.51
N HIS A 109 27.16 1.41 -25.23
CA HIS A 109 26.02 1.60 -24.31
C HIS A 109 25.76 3.11 -24.17
N GLN A 110 24.58 3.59 -24.56
CA GLN A 110 24.22 4.99 -24.31
C GLN A 110 23.83 5.17 -22.84
N GLY A 111 24.56 6.06 -22.15
CA GLY A 111 24.39 6.37 -20.72
C GLY A 111 25.44 7.36 -20.20
N VAL A 112 26.59 7.48 -20.88
CA VAL A 112 27.57 8.53 -20.64
C VAL A 112 27.58 9.49 -21.84
N GLY A 113 26.92 10.64 -21.68
CA GLY A 113 27.27 11.91 -22.33
C GLY A 113 27.69 11.92 -23.80
N PHE A 114 26.99 11.22 -24.71
CA PHE A 114 27.26 11.28 -26.15
C PHE A 114 26.25 12.13 -26.93
N ALA A 115 25.73 13.20 -26.30
CA ALA A 115 24.98 14.25 -26.98
C ALA A 115 25.81 15.52 -27.24
N SER A 116 26.98 15.70 -26.61
CA SER A 116 27.71 16.98 -26.66
C SER A 116 29.07 16.95 -27.36
N SER A 117 29.66 15.80 -27.70
CA SER A 117 31.00 15.73 -28.31
C SER A 117 31.04 15.20 -29.75
N LEU A 118 29.92 14.71 -30.29
CA LEU A 118 29.81 14.36 -31.73
C LEU A 118 29.01 15.36 -32.56
N PHE A 119 28.39 16.37 -31.93
CA PHE A 119 27.67 17.42 -32.64
C PHE A 119 28.45 18.75 -32.75
N SER A 120 29.59 18.87 -32.07
CA SER A 120 30.42 20.08 -32.08
C SER A 120 31.92 19.74 -32.15
N GLY A 121 32.36 19.17 -33.25
CA GLY A 121 33.79 18.96 -33.46
C GLY A 121 34.07 18.09 -34.65
N ALA A 122 34.44 18.74 -35.74
CA ALA A 122 35.31 18.24 -36.79
C ALA A 122 35.48 16.70 -36.84
N ILE A 123 34.97 16.10 -37.91
CA ILE A 123 35.80 15.15 -38.65
C ILE A 123 37.09 15.93 -39.01
N SER A 124 38.05 15.94 -38.09
CA SER A 124 39.43 16.20 -38.42
C SER A 124 39.93 14.89 -39.01
N VAL A 125 39.75 14.78 -40.33
CA VAL A 125 40.66 13.95 -41.13
C VAL A 125 42.05 14.46 -40.80
N GLY A 126 42.76 13.71 -39.96
CA GLY A 126 44.15 14.00 -39.62
C GLY A 126 45.02 13.83 -40.84
N SER A 127 45.17 14.91 -41.60
CA SER A 127 46.41 15.56 -42.06
C SER A 127 46.32 16.05 -43.51
N GLY A 128 46.01 17.34 -43.66
CA GLY A 128 46.42 18.17 -44.80
C GLY A 128 45.34 18.48 -45.84
N GLY A 129 44.87 19.74 -45.87
CA GLY A 129 44.24 20.32 -47.06
C GLY A 129 43.09 21.28 -46.77
N ILE A 130 43.40 22.58 -46.75
CA ILE A 130 42.45 23.68 -46.91
C ILE A 130 41.69 23.46 -48.23
N PHE A 131 40.35 23.53 -48.19
CA PHE A 131 39.53 23.60 -49.41
C PHE A 131 39.75 24.96 -50.09
N SER A 132 40.80 25.04 -50.90
CA SER A 132 40.93 26.01 -51.98
C SER A 132 41.20 25.24 -53.27
N GLY A 133 40.25 25.28 -54.21
CA GLY A 133 40.49 24.99 -55.63
C GLY A 133 40.79 23.53 -56.00
N SER A 134 39.93 22.95 -56.85
CA SER A 134 40.22 21.84 -57.78
C SER A 134 41.09 20.68 -57.27
N ALA A 135 40.47 19.62 -56.73
CA ALA A 135 41.11 18.30 -56.66
C ALA A 135 40.07 17.18 -56.66
N ASP A 136 40.06 16.40 -57.75
CA ASP A 136 39.53 15.04 -57.92
C ASP A 136 38.37 14.57 -57.01
N ILE A 137 37.14 14.80 -57.48
CA ILE A 137 35.92 14.14 -57.00
C ILE A 137 36.10 12.60 -56.95
N GLY A 138 36.92 12.04 -57.87
CA GLY A 138 37.28 10.62 -57.89
C GLY A 138 37.90 10.11 -56.59
N LYS A 139 38.84 10.84 -55.98
CA LYS A 139 39.53 10.40 -54.74
C LYS A 139 38.66 10.52 -53.48
N ALA A 140 37.75 11.49 -53.44
CA ALA A 140 36.78 11.62 -52.35
C ALA A 140 35.76 10.46 -52.37
N VAL A 141 35.28 10.10 -53.57
CA VAL A 141 34.39 8.95 -53.79
C VAL A 141 35.11 7.63 -53.51
N GLU A 142 36.36 7.47 -53.95
CA GLU A 142 37.18 6.29 -53.72
C GLU A 142 37.55 6.09 -52.24
N SER A 143 37.81 7.17 -51.49
CA SER A 143 38.04 7.13 -50.04
C SER A 143 36.79 6.75 -49.24
N THR A 144 35.61 7.21 -49.68
CA THR A 144 34.31 6.88 -49.05
C THR A 144 33.92 5.44 -49.38
N LEU A 145 34.05 5.02 -50.64
CA LEU A 145 33.82 3.64 -51.08
C LEU A 145 34.80 2.66 -50.41
N GLY A 146 36.07 3.05 -50.24
CA GLY A 146 37.10 2.27 -49.54
C GLY A 146 36.85 2.14 -48.03
N GLN A 147 36.19 3.11 -47.41
CA GLN A 147 35.76 3.02 -45.99
C GLN A 147 34.49 2.17 -45.84
N VAL A 148 33.55 2.26 -46.79
CA VAL A 148 32.33 1.44 -46.83
C VAL A 148 32.64 -0.04 -47.07
N THR A 149 33.52 -0.36 -48.03
CA THR A 149 33.97 -1.74 -48.26
C THR A 149 34.70 -2.32 -47.05
N LYS A 150 35.62 -1.56 -46.43
CA LYS A 150 36.29 -2.00 -45.18
C LYS A 150 35.32 -2.23 -44.02
N ALA A 151 34.24 -1.47 -43.91
CA ALA A 151 33.26 -1.64 -42.85
C ALA A 151 32.31 -2.82 -43.11
N VAL A 152 31.92 -3.06 -44.36
CA VAL A 152 31.19 -4.27 -44.76
C VAL A 152 32.04 -5.51 -44.50
N ASP A 153 33.33 -5.47 -44.84
CA ASP A 153 34.29 -6.53 -44.53
C ASP A 153 34.52 -6.70 -43.03
N ALA A 154 34.39 -5.64 -42.22
CA ALA A 154 34.56 -5.70 -40.78
C ALA A 154 33.32 -6.23 -40.02
N ILE A 155 32.15 -6.22 -40.65
CA ILE A 155 30.93 -6.91 -40.16
C ILE A 155 30.97 -8.38 -40.59
N ASN A 156 31.53 -8.66 -41.78
CA ASN A 156 31.83 -10.03 -42.17
C ASN A 156 32.74 -10.68 -41.13
N ASP A 157 32.41 -11.91 -40.75
CA ASP A 157 33.04 -12.68 -39.68
C ASP A 157 32.86 -12.19 -38.22
N ALA A 158 32.21 -11.05 -38.00
CA ALA A 158 31.93 -10.56 -36.65
C ALA A 158 30.78 -11.31 -35.96
N LEU A 159 30.76 -11.26 -34.62
CA LEU A 159 29.57 -11.50 -33.81
C LEU A 159 28.88 -10.15 -33.56
N VAL A 160 27.69 -9.96 -34.13
CA VAL A 160 26.86 -8.77 -33.97
C VAL A 160 25.73 -9.07 -32.98
N ILE A 161 25.65 -8.30 -31.91
CA ILE A 161 24.62 -8.39 -30.89
C ILE A 161 23.76 -7.15 -30.96
N ILE A 162 22.46 -7.36 -31.18
CA ILE A 162 21.45 -6.31 -31.27
C ILE A 162 20.51 -6.47 -30.08
N ASP A 163 20.61 -5.56 -29.11
CA ASP A 163 19.82 -5.56 -27.88
C ASP A 163 18.62 -4.59 -27.93
N ASP A 164 17.62 -4.83 -27.09
CA ASP A 164 16.37 -4.07 -27.00
C ASP A 164 15.62 -3.90 -28.33
N LEU A 165 15.51 -4.98 -29.13
CA LEU A 165 14.88 -4.95 -30.46
C LEU A 165 13.47 -4.32 -30.50
N GLU A 166 12.67 -4.54 -29.46
CA GLU A 166 11.32 -3.98 -29.35
C GLU A 166 11.28 -2.46 -29.12
N ARG A 167 12.44 -1.82 -28.88
CA ARG A 167 12.56 -0.40 -28.51
C ARG A 167 13.10 0.51 -29.61
N CYS A 168 13.41 -0.01 -30.80
CA CYS A 168 13.82 0.85 -31.92
C CYS A 168 12.64 1.70 -32.45
N GLY A 169 12.96 2.91 -32.92
CA GLY A 169 11.98 3.85 -33.50
C GLY A 169 11.54 3.55 -34.94
N PHE A 170 11.92 2.38 -35.48
CA PHE A 170 11.66 1.97 -36.86
C PHE A 170 11.20 0.51 -36.93
N GLU A 171 10.68 0.11 -38.09
CA GLU A 171 10.15 -1.24 -38.34
C GLU A 171 11.22 -2.33 -38.13
N GLN A 172 10.99 -3.23 -37.18
CA GLN A 172 11.88 -4.34 -36.85
C GLN A 172 12.04 -5.32 -38.03
N SER A 173 11.01 -5.49 -38.86
CA SER A 173 11.08 -6.29 -40.09
C SER A 173 12.11 -5.75 -41.08
N LYS A 174 12.20 -4.42 -41.24
CA LYS A 174 13.23 -3.78 -42.09
C LYS A 174 14.63 -4.04 -41.53
N LEU A 175 14.80 -3.95 -40.21
CA LEU A 175 16.06 -4.27 -39.55
C LEU A 175 16.49 -5.72 -39.83
N LEU A 176 15.57 -6.68 -39.62
CA LEU A 176 15.83 -8.09 -39.91
C LEU A 176 16.21 -8.30 -41.38
N GLY A 177 15.54 -7.62 -42.31
CA GLY A 177 15.87 -7.67 -43.73
C GLY A 177 17.29 -7.17 -44.05
N VAL A 178 17.77 -6.14 -43.35
CA VAL A 178 19.15 -5.66 -43.49
C VAL A 178 20.15 -6.62 -42.86
N LEU A 179 19.88 -7.11 -41.65
CA LEU A 179 20.73 -8.10 -40.97
C LEU A 179 20.85 -9.40 -41.77
N ASN A 180 19.77 -9.84 -42.41
CA ASN A 180 19.75 -11.05 -43.23
C ASN A 180 20.80 -11.03 -44.35
N ARG A 181 21.10 -9.86 -44.92
CA ARG A 181 22.15 -9.74 -45.96
C ARG A 181 23.53 -10.14 -45.43
N TYR A 182 23.85 -9.75 -44.20
CA TYR A 182 25.12 -10.10 -43.55
C TYR A 182 25.18 -11.55 -43.06
N ILE A 183 24.01 -12.16 -42.81
CA ILE A 183 23.88 -13.56 -42.37
C ILE A 183 23.94 -14.54 -43.55
N GLU A 184 23.15 -14.30 -44.62
CA GLU A 184 23.04 -15.21 -45.77
C GLU A 184 24.24 -15.10 -46.72
N HIS A 185 24.67 -13.86 -47.01
CA HIS A 185 25.71 -13.57 -48.00
C HIS A 185 27.08 -13.24 -47.36
N GLY A 186 27.09 -12.92 -46.06
CA GLY A 186 28.31 -12.80 -45.25
C GLY A 186 28.46 -13.98 -44.29
N ASN A 187 29.50 -13.97 -43.44
CA ASN A 187 29.69 -14.94 -42.36
C ASN A 187 29.50 -14.30 -40.97
N ALA A 188 28.65 -13.27 -40.89
CA ALA A 188 28.33 -12.63 -39.63
C ALA A 188 27.50 -13.58 -38.74
N ARG A 189 27.80 -13.60 -37.45
CA ARG A 189 26.95 -14.24 -36.44
C ARG A 189 26.09 -13.16 -35.82
N VAL A 190 24.77 -13.31 -35.84
CA VAL A 190 23.86 -12.32 -35.27
C VAL A 190 23.09 -12.90 -34.10
N ILE A 191 23.22 -12.25 -32.94
CA ILE A 191 22.37 -12.50 -31.76
C ILE A 191 21.42 -11.32 -31.62
N LEU A 192 20.12 -11.60 -31.62
CA LEU A 192 19.07 -10.66 -31.31
C LEU A 192 18.66 -10.84 -29.85
N VAL A 193 18.46 -9.76 -29.12
CA VAL A 193 17.92 -9.79 -27.76
C VAL A 193 16.65 -8.95 -27.74
N ALA A 194 15.54 -9.56 -27.34
CA ALA A 194 14.23 -8.92 -27.47
C ALA A 194 13.23 -9.36 -26.41
N ASN A 195 12.25 -8.50 -26.17
CA ASN A 195 10.93 -8.92 -25.69
C ASN A 195 9.97 -8.94 -26.89
N THR A 196 9.86 -10.08 -27.57
CA THR A 196 9.05 -10.27 -28.79
C THR A 196 7.57 -9.95 -28.57
N SER A 197 7.02 -10.24 -27.39
CA SER A 197 5.63 -9.88 -27.03
C SER A 197 5.33 -8.37 -27.06
N ARG A 198 6.36 -7.52 -27.05
CA ARG A 198 6.25 -6.06 -27.09
C ARG A 198 6.52 -5.46 -28.47
N VAL A 199 6.90 -6.29 -29.45
CA VAL A 199 7.10 -5.83 -30.83
C VAL A 199 5.74 -5.56 -31.47
N LYS A 200 5.55 -4.35 -31.98
CA LYS A 200 4.28 -3.90 -32.59
C LYS A 200 4.28 -4.01 -34.13
N ASP A 201 5.42 -4.33 -34.74
CA ASP A 201 5.52 -4.49 -36.19
C ASP A 201 4.80 -5.77 -36.63
N VAL A 202 3.72 -5.61 -37.39
CA VAL A 202 2.88 -6.70 -37.89
C VAL A 202 3.61 -7.67 -38.82
N LYS A 203 4.67 -7.23 -39.49
CA LYS A 203 5.49 -8.06 -40.39
C LYS A 203 6.63 -8.77 -39.67
N PHE A 204 6.84 -8.49 -38.39
CA PHE A 204 7.96 -9.01 -37.63
C PHE A 204 8.03 -10.53 -37.66
N ASN A 205 6.90 -11.22 -37.46
CA ASN A 205 6.86 -12.68 -37.36
C ASN A 205 7.28 -13.36 -38.68
N GLU A 206 6.86 -12.84 -39.83
CA GLU A 206 7.25 -13.35 -41.16
C GLU A 206 8.77 -13.23 -41.37
N PHE A 207 9.34 -12.06 -41.06
CA PHE A 207 10.78 -11.85 -41.17
C PHE A 207 11.56 -12.63 -40.13
N ARG A 208 11.03 -12.78 -38.91
CA ARG A 208 11.63 -13.58 -37.84
C ARG A 208 11.77 -15.02 -38.26
N GLU A 209 10.73 -15.64 -38.83
CA GLU A 209 10.79 -17.03 -39.30
C GLU A 209 11.86 -17.25 -40.37
N LYS A 210 12.04 -16.27 -41.26
CA LYS A 210 13.08 -16.33 -42.30
C LYS A 210 14.50 -16.16 -41.76
N VAL A 211 14.70 -15.24 -40.80
CA VAL A 211 16.03 -14.80 -40.37
C VAL A 211 16.54 -15.53 -39.14
N VAL A 212 15.65 -15.93 -38.23
CA VAL A 212 15.98 -16.53 -36.93
C VAL A 212 15.80 -18.04 -37.01
N GLY A 213 16.90 -18.79 -36.83
CA GLY A 213 16.89 -20.26 -36.87
C GLY A 213 16.70 -20.90 -35.51
N GLN A 214 17.04 -20.20 -34.43
CA GLN A 214 16.87 -20.68 -33.07
C GLN A 214 16.48 -19.54 -32.14
N SER A 215 15.52 -19.80 -31.24
CA SER A 215 15.13 -18.88 -30.17
C SER A 215 15.32 -19.55 -28.81
N PHE A 216 15.75 -18.79 -27.81
CA PHE A 216 15.88 -19.23 -26.42
C PHE A 216 15.20 -18.23 -25.50
N GLU A 217 14.29 -18.70 -24.65
CA GLU A 217 13.77 -17.89 -23.56
C GLU A 217 14.72 -17.92 -22.37
N ILE A 218 15.12 -16.75 -21.88
CA ILE A 218 16.00 -16.64 -20.71
C ILE A 218 15.17 -16.70 -19.43
N PRO A 219 15.31 -17.76 -18.61
CA PRO A 219 14.65 -17.81 -17.32
C PRO A 219 15.26 -16.75 -16.39
N PRO A 220 14.47 -16.13 -15.50
CA PRO A 220 14.98 -15.23 -14.46
C PRO A 220 15.92 -15.99 -13.50
N ASP A 221 16.83 -15.25 -12.88
CA ASP A 221 17.88 -15.77 -11.99
C ASP A 221 18.01 -14.79 -10.81
N PRO A 222 17.08 -14.88 -9.85
CA PRO A 222 17.01 -13.94 -8.75
C PRO A 222 18.21 -14.01 -7.82
N GLU A 223 18.76 -15.20 -7.58
CA GLU A 223 19.91 -15.41 -6.70
C GLU A 223 21.14 -14.66 -7.21
N THR A 224 21.54 -14.90 -8.46
CA THR A 224 22.69 -14.21 -9.05
C THR A 224 22.43 -12.70 -9.12
N ALA A 225 21.18 -12.29 -9.37
CA ALA A 225 20.82 -10.88 -9.43
C ALA A 225 20.89 -10.20 -8.05
N VAL A 226 20.30 -10.79 -7.02
CA VAL A 226 20.32 -10.29 -5.64
C VAL A 226 21.75 -10.22 -5.13
N ALA A 227 22.53 -11.29 -5.29
CA ALA A 227 23.94 -11.32 -4.90
C ALA A 227 24.76 -10.21 -5.61
N SER A 228 24.55 -10.03 -6.92
CA SER A 228 25.18 -8.96 -7.69
C SER A 228 24.78 -7.58 -7.16
N PHE A 229 23.48 -7.33 -6.94
CA PHE A 229 23.00 -6.05 -6.44
C PHE A 229 23.54 -5.72 -5.05
N ILE A 230 23.62 -6.71 -4.16
CA ILE A 230 24.23 -6.57 -2.82
C ILE A 230 25.73 -6.29 -2.94
N SER A 231 26.43 -6.94 -3.86
CA SER A 231 27.88 -6.74 -4.05
C SER A 231 28.23 -5.33 -4.52
N GLU A 232 27.34 -4.69 -5.28
CA GLU A 232 27.47 -3.29 -5.74
C GLU A 232 27.25 -2.27 -4.61
N MET A 233 26.68 -2.67 -3.47
CA MET A 233 26.42 -1.78 -2.34
C MET A 233 27.68 -1.45 -1.54
N SER A 234 27.78 -0.20 -1.10
CA SER A 234 28.77 0.25 -0.12
C SER A 234 28.66 -0.56 1.18
N GLU A 235 29.79 -0.80 1.86
CA GLU A 235 29.82 -1.46 3.16
C GLU A 235 29.17 -0.56 4.23
N THR A 236 27.91 -0.86 4.60
CA THR A 236 27.10 -0.12 5.58
C THR A 236 26.37 -1.08 6.52
N LYS A 237 25.79 -0.56 7.62
CA LYS A 237 24.90 -1.34 8.50
C LYS A 237 23.71 -1.91 7.71
N ALA A 238 23.12 -1.13 6.80
CA ALA A 238 22.04 -1.60 5.94
C ALA A 238 22.44 -2.80 5.07
N LYS A 239 23.66 -2.81 4.51
CA LYS A 239 24.16 -3.97 3.76
C LYS A 239 24.19 -5.23 4.62
N GLN A 240 24.66 -5.14 5.87
CA GLN A 240 24.71 -6.28 6.79
C GLN A 240 23.30 -6.84 7.09
N VAL A 241 22.34 -5.95 7.37
CA VAL A 241 20.93 -6.31 7.62
C VAL A 241 20.29 -6.98 6.40
N ILE A 242 20.59 -6.49 5.19
CA ILE A 242 20.10 -7.05 3.93
C ILE A 242 20.74 -8.41 3.63
N VAL A 243 22.06 -8.54 3.79
CA VAL A 243 22.79 -9.80 3.57
C VAL A 243 22.20 -10.92 4.42
N ALA A 244 21.88 -10.64 5.70
CA ALA A 244 21.26 -11.59 6.61
C ALA A 244 19.85 -12.06 6.17
N ARG A 245 19.22 -11.37 5.20
CA ARG A 245 17.84 -11.62 4.72
C ARG A 245 17.78 -11.97 3.24
N THR A 246 18.91 -12.33 2.65
CA THR A 246 19.00 -12.70 1.23
C THR A 246 17.99 -13.79 0.88
N ASP A 247 17.96 -14.88 1.67
CA ASP A 247 17.07 -16.01 1.46
C ASP A 247 15.58 -15.61 1.52
N LEU A 248 15.21 -14.75 2.48
CA LEU A 248 13.86 -14.22 2.63
C LEU A 248 13.45 -13.38 1.40
N ILE A 249 14.33 -12.50 0.91
CA ILE A 249 14.06 -11.65 -0.26
C ILE A 249 13.90 -12.50 -1.52
N GLU A 250 14.73 -13.54 -1.68
CA GLU A 250 14.63 -14.48 -2.78
C GLU A 250 13.33 -15.30 -2.74
N GLU A 251 12.93 -15.76 -1.55
CA GLU A 251 11.66 -16.44 -1.36
C GLU A 251 10.48 -15.54 -1.70
N LEU A 252 10.44 -14.32 -1.17
CA LEU A 252 9.41 -13.34 -1.48
C LEU A 252 9.35 -13.04 -2.96
N TYR A 253 10.50 -12.94 -3.64
CA TYR A 253 10.54 -12.78 -5.10
C TYR A 253 9.92 -13.98 -5.83
N ARG A 254 10.23 -15.21 -5.42
CA ARG A 254 9.63 -16.42 -6.02
C ARG A 254 8.11 -16.44 -5.83
N LEU A 255 7.62 -16.18 -4.61
CA LEU A 255 6.18 -16.07 -4.30
C LEU A 255 5.52 -14.94 -5.09
N SER A 256 6.24 -13.85 -5.32
CA SER A 256 5.74 -12.70 -6.08
C SER A 256 5.45 -13.04 -7.54
N GLN A 257 6.09 -14.06 -8.12
CA GLN A 257 6.01 -14.42 -9.54
C GLN A 257 6.30 -13.25 -10.51
N PHE A 258 6.88 -12.15 -10.00
CA PHE A 258 7.20 -10.96 -10.76
C PHE A 258 8.48 -11.21 -11.55
N ASN A 259 8.34 -11.47 -12.85
CA ASN A 259 9.45 -11.78 -13.76
C ASN A 259 10.32 -10.55 -14.12
N ASN A 260 10.58 -9.64 -13.16
CA ASN A 260 11.31 -8.39 -13.33
C ASN A 260 12.30 -8.17 -12.18
N LEU A 261 13.54 -8.57 -12.38
CA LEU A 261 14.64 -8.44 -11.40
C LEU A 261 14.99 -6.98 -11.09
N ARG A 262 14.64 -6.02 -11.97
CA ARG A 262 14.85 -4.59 -11.70
C ARG A 262 13.99 -4.12 -10.52
N ALA A 263 12.83 -4.74 -10.30
CA ALA A 263 11.99 -4.43 -9.16
C ALA A 263 12.71 -4.76 -7.85
N ILE A 264 13.44 -5.88 -7.77
CA ILE A 264 14.26 -6.23 -6.61
C ILE A 264 15.29 -5.14 -6.34
N ARG A 265 16.01 -4.68 -7.37
CA ARG A 265 16.99 -3.59 -7.22
C ARG A 265 16.35 -2.34 -6.62
N GLN A 266 15.16 -1.96 -7.08
CA GLN A 266 14.43 -0.80 -6.54
C GLN A 266 13.99 -1.04 -5.09
N PHE A 267 13.50 -2.25 -4.78
CA PHE A 267 13.13 -2.65 -3.44
C PHE A 267 14.32 -2.60 -2.47
N LEU A 268 15.50 -3.06 -2.87
CA LEU A 268 16.69 -2.99 -2.02
C LEU A 268 17.03 -1.55 -1.65
N TRP A 269 16.95 -0.61 -2.59
CA TRP A 269 17.13 0.83 -2.29
C TRP A 269 16.05 1.39 -1.38
N PHE A 270 14.79 0.96 -1.56
CA PHE A 270 13.68 1.33 -0.69
C PHE A 270 13.90 0.83 0.74
N LEU A 271 14.31 -0.43 0.89
CA LEU A 271 14.60 -1.07 2.17
C LEU A 271 15.81 -0.41 2.87
N ILE A 272 16.86 -0.05 2.13
CA ILE A 272 18.01 0.71 2.68
C ILE A 272 17.52 2.00 3.36
N GLY A 273 16.61 2.76 2.73
CA GLY A 273 16.07 3.99 3.31
C GLY A 273 15.34 3.76 4.63
N MET A 274 14.66 2.62 4.79
CA MET A 274 14.01 2.24 6.06
C MET A 274 15.03 1.80 7.11
N ILE A 275 16.03 1.00 6.72
CA ILE A 275 17.06 0.52 7.65
C ILE A 275 17.93 1.67 8.16
N ASP A 276 18.33 2.60 7.28
CA ASP A 276 19.14 3.76 7.66
C ASP A 276 18.37 4.74 8.56
N ALA A 277 17.03 4.74 8.50
CA ALA A 277 16.17 5.55 9.36
C ALA A 277 15.89 4.89 10.73
N ALA A 278 16.10 3.57 10.87
CA ALA A 278 15.83 2.86 12.12
C ALA A 278 16.99 3.00 13.12
N ASP A 279 16.64 3.15 14.40
CA ASP A 279 17.60 3.17 15.50
C ASP A 279 18.29 1.81 15.63
N GLU A 280 19.55 1.86 16.07
CA GLU A 280 20.44 0.69 16.15
C GLU A 280 19.86 -0.48 16.96
N GLN A 281 19.09 -0.19 18.02
CA GLN A 281 18.43 -1.20 18.83
C GLN A 281 17.46 -2.10 18.03
N TYR A 282 16.78 -1.54 17.03
CA TYR A 282 15.80 -2.28 16.22
C TYR A 282 16.47 -3.15 15.16
N LEU A 283 17.66 -2.76 14.68
CA LEU A 283 18.42 -3.52 13.67
C LEU A 283 18.87 -4.89 14.18
N HIS A 284 19.04 -5.01 15.50
CA HIS A 284 19.41 -6.27 16.16
C HIS A 284 18.21 -7.19 16.42
N ASN A 285 16.98 -6.67 16.32
CA ASN A 285 15.77 -7.49 16.46
C ASN A 285 15.46 -8.19 15.13
N THR A 286 15.78 -9.49 15.07
CA THR A 286 15.65 -10.27 13.84
C THR A 286 14.19 -10.43 13.41
N GLU A 287 13.29 -10.69 14.37
CA GLU A 287 11.85 -10.86 14.09
C GLU A 287 11.24 -9.58 13.51
N LEU A 288 11.55 -8.43 14.12
CA LEU A 288 11.09 -7.13 13.63
C LEU A 288 11.59 -6.86 12.21
N MET A 289 12.87 -7.08 11.94
CA MET A 289 13.47 -6.79 10.64
C MET A 289 13.01 -7.77 9.55
N ASP A 290 12.71 -9.02 9.88
CA ASP A 290 12.13 -9.99 8.95
C ASP A 290 10.68 -9.62 8.61
N SER A 291 9.91 -9.23 9.62
CA SER A 291 8.54 -8.73 9.46
C SER A 291 8.51 -7.44 8.63
N LEU A 292 9.36 -6.46 8.96
CA LEU A 292 9.48 -5.20 8.23
C LEU A 292 9.92 -5.43 6.77
N THR A 293 10.87 -6.33 6.53
CA THR A 293 11.33 -6.70 5.18
C THR A 293 10.20 -7.33 4.37
N THR A 294 9.44 -8.24 4.98
CA THR A 294 8.28 -8.89 4.34
C THR A 294 7.19 -7.87 4.00
N GLN A 295 6.81 -7.03 4.96
CA GLN A 295 5.83 -5.96 4.76
C GLN A 295 6.27 -4.98 3.67
N ALA A 296 7.52 -4.50 3.75
CA ALA A 296 8.10 -3.60 2.76
C ALA A 296 8.10 -4.21 1.36
N PHE A 297 8.47 -5.49 1.22
CA PHE A 297 8.51 -6.16 -0.07
C PHE A 297 7.11 -6.23 -0.68
N ILE A 298 6.13 -6.73 0.07
CA ILE A 298 4.77 -6.92 -0.41
C ILE A 298 4.16 -5.55 -0.77
N PHE A 299 4.22 -4.58 0.14
CA PHE A 299 3.62 -3.27 -0.09
C PHE A 299 4.30 -2.50 -1.22
N PHE A 300 5.62 -2.58 -1.34
CA PHE A 300 6.36 -1.94 -2.42
C PHE A 300 6.06 -2.58 -3.79
N MET A 301 6.09 -3.91 -3.88
CA MET A 301 5.90 -4.59 -5.17
C MET A 301 4.45 -4.56 -5.65
N GLU A 302 3.50 -4.82 -4.75
CA GLU A 302 2.07 -4.97 -5.09
C GLU A 302 1.35 -3.62 -5.15
N PHE A 303 1.63 -2.69 -4.22
CA PHE A 303 0.88 -1.43 -4.09
C PHE A 303 1.61 -0.22 -4.67
N LYS A 304 2.95 -0.17 -4.60
CA LYS A 304 3.71 0.97 -5.17
C LYS A 304 4.08 0.76 -6.63
N LEU A 305 4.68 -0.38 -6.98
CA LEU A 305 5.06 -0.69 -8.36
C LEU A 305 3.91 -1.26 -9.19
N ASN A 306 2.83 -1.71 -8.52
CA ASN A 306 1.64 -2.27 -9.14
C ASN A 306 1.99 -3.39 -10.15
N LEU A 307 2.87 -4.31 -9.73
CA LEU A 307 3.34 -5.39 -10.62
C LEU A 307 2.30 -6.50 -10.80
N GLY A 308 1.19 -6.49 -10.04
CA GLY A 308 0.05 -7.41 -10.18
C GLY A 308 -0.68 -7.33 -11.52
N GLY A 309 -0.48 -6.25 -12.30
CA GLY A 309 -1.03 -6.10 -13.65
C GLY A 309 -2.34 -5.31 -13.70
N SER A 310 -2.88 -5.10 -14.90
CA SER A 310 -4.04 -4.23 -15.14
C SER A 310 -5.37 -4.75 -14.57
N GLU A 311 -5.49 -6.06 -14.32
CA GLU A 311 -6.65 -6.65 -13.65
C GLU A 311 -6.64 -6.43 -12.13
N TYR A 312 -5.48 -6.08 -11.55
CA TYR A 312 -5.22 -6.06 -10.11
C TYR A 312 -4.57 -4.75 -9.66
N ALA A 313 -4.95 -3.64 -10.27
CA ALA A 313 -4.31 -2.36 -10.02
C ALA A 313 -4.50 -1.91 -8.57
N LEU A 314 -3.45 -2.05 -7.75
CA LEU A 314 -3.40 -1.56 -6.38
C LEU A 314 -2.48 -0.34 -6.31
N THR A 315 -2.83 0.56 -5.41
CA THR A 315 -2.10 1.79 -5.10
C THR A 315 -1.90 1.88 -3.59
N PRO A 316 -0.99 2.72 -3.07
CA PRO A 316 -0.73 2.76 -1.63
C PRO A 316 -1.98 3.00 -0.77
N ILE A 317 -2.94 3.83 -1.22
CA ILE A 317 -4.18 4.10 -0.47
C ILE A 317 -5.03 2.83 -0.27
N ASP A 318 -4.86 1.82 -1.13
CA ASP A 318 -5.55 0.55 -1.02
C ASP A 318 -5.02 -0.32 0.15
N LEU A 319 -4.01 0.13 0.89
CA LEU A 319 -3.65 -0.48 2.18
C LEU A 319 -4.71 -0.23 3.26
N LEU A 320 -5.54 0.81 3.13
CA LEU A 320 -6.64 1.05 4.06
C LEU A 320 -7.67 -0.08 4.00
N SER A 321 -8.25 -0.42 5.15
CA SER A 321 -9.31 -1.43 5.23
C SER A 321 -10.53 -1.01 4.40
N GLU A 322 -11.13 -1.99 3.72
CA GLU A 322 -12.41 -1.83 3.00
C GLU A 322 -13.61 -1.87 3.95
N TYR A 323 -13.43 -2.43 5.17
CA TYR A 323 -14.50 -2.70 6.14
C TYR A 323 -14.06 -2.41 7.58
N GLY A 324 -14.93 -1.78 8.38
CA GLY A 324 -14.54 -1.25 9.71
C GLY A 324 -13.86 0.11 9.57
N GLY A 325 -13.95 0.96 10.59
CA GLY A 325 -13.56 2.38 10.54
C GLY A 325 -12.24 2.62 9.82
N HIS A 326 -12.19 3.63 8.95
CA HIS A 326 -11.00 4.04 8.22
C HIS A 326 -9.98 4.71 9.16
N ASP A 327 -9.51 4.02 10.19
CA ASP A 327 -8.44 4.53 11.02
C ASP A 327 -7.10 4.22 10.34
N PRO A 328 -6.45 5.20 9.69
CA PRO A 328 -5.16 4.98 9.09
C PRO A 328 -4.07 4.73 10.15
N GLU A 329 -4.36 4.99 11.44
CA GLU A 329 -3.47 4.67 12.56
C GLU A 329 -3.54 3.19 12.97
N ASP A 330 -4.41 2.38 12.34
CA ASP A 330 -4.41 0.93 12.54
C ASP A 330 -3.08 0.30 12.11
N ARG A 331 -2.72 -0.80 12.78
CA ARG A 331 -1.55 -1.63 12.48
C ARG A 331 -1.91 -2.99 11.91
N SER A 332 -2.98 -3.03 11.14
CA SER A 332 -3.49 -4.27 10.60
C SER A 332 -3.98 -4.14 9.17
N PHE A 333 -3.54 -5.07 8.33
CA PHE A 333 -3.95 -5.23 6.95
C PHE A 333 -4.57 -6.61 6.78
N TYR A 334 -5.89 -6.67 6.84
CA TYR A 334 -6.68 -7.90 6.75
C TYR A 334 -7.71 -7.81 5.63
N THR A 335 -8.01 -8.95 5.01
CA THR A 335 -9.07 -9.03 4.00
C THR A 335 -9.96 -10.23 4.31
N PHE A 336 -11.25 -9.97 4.46
CA PHE A 336 -12.24 -11.03 4.68
C PHE A 336 -13.03 -11.27 3.41
N LYS A 337 -13.51 -12.51 3.28
CA LYS A 337 -14.51 -12.85 2.29
C LYS A 337 -15.87 -12.70 2.95
N ILE A 338 -16.75 -11.85 2.39
CA ILE A 338 -18.09 -11.67 2.95
C ILE A 338 -18.94 -12.91 2.71
N LYS A 339 -18.77 -13.56 1.55
CA LYS A 339 -19.42 -14.82 1.19
C LYS A 339 -18.50 -15.73 0.39
N ASP A 340 -18.61 -17.03 0.62
CA ASP A 340 -17.74 -18.03 -0.02
C ASP A 340 -17.89 -18.12 -1.55
N ASP A 341 -19.03 -17.67 -2.10
CA ASP A 341 -19.35 -17.70 -3.53
C ASP A 341 -18.81 -16.50 -4.33
N GLU A 342 -18.36 -15.43 -3.67
CA GLU A 342 -17.79 -14.26 -4.36
C GLU A 342 -16.33 -14.52 -4.82
N PRO A 343 -15.85 -13.87 -5.89
CA PRO A 343 -14.44 -13.94 -6.25
C PRO A 343 -13.57 -13.22 -5.21
N ASP A 344 -12.35 -13.71 -4.98
CA ASP A 344 -11.42 -13.02 -4.07
C ASP A 344 -11.09 -11.61 -4.56
N THR A 345 -11.11 -10.63 -3.64
CA THR A 345 -10.70 -9.25 -3.92
C THR A 345 -9.21 -9.19 -4.29
N PRO A 346 -8.76 -8.14 -5.01
CA PRO A 346 -7.33 -7.97 -5.34
C PRO A 346 -6.42 -8.04 -4.10
N LYS A 347 -6.81 -7.40 -2.99
CA LYS A 347 -6.08 -7.43 -1.73
C LYS A 347 -5.98 -8.85 -1.15
N ARG A 348 -7.09 -9.62 -1.19
CA ARG A 348 -7.13 -11.01 -0.70
C ARG A 348 -6.24 -11.93 -1.52
N LYS A 349 -6.21 -11.74 -2.84
CA LYS A 349 -5.30 -12.48 -3.74
C LYS A 349 -3.84 -12.22 -3.38
N VAL A 350 -3.47 -10.99 -3.04
CA VAL A 350 -2.11 -10.66 -2.56
C VAL A 350 -1.80 -11.42 -1.27
N ILE A 351 -2.69 -11.39 -0.29
CA ILE A 351 -2.50 -12.08 0.99
C ILE A 351 -2.29 -13.60 0.80
N LEU A 352 -3.13 -14.23 -0.04
CA LEU A 352 -3.02 -15.66 -0.34
C LEU A 352 -1.72 -15.99 -1.11
N LYS A 353 -1.31 -15.12 -2.03
CA LYS A 353 -0.10 -15.29 -2.84
C LYS A 353 1.19 -15.40 -2.01
N TYR A 354 1.26 -14.69 -0.88
CA TYR A 354 2.39 -14.76 0.05
C TYR A 354 2.14 -15.71 1.23
N ASN A 355 1.12 -16.58 1.17
CA ASN A 355 0.74 -17.54 2.22
C ASN A 355 0.37 -16.91 3.57
N LEU A 356 -0.14 -15.69 3.57
CA LEU A 356 -0.47 -14.93 4.78
C LEU A 356 -1.93 -15.16 5.18
N VAL A 357 -2.31 -16.38 5.59
CA VAL A 357 -3.73 -16.81 5.73
C VAL A 357 -4.65 -15.83 6.47
N THR A 358 -4.14 -15.14 7.50
CA THR A 358 -4.92 -14.19 8.31
C THR A 358 -4.70 -12.73 7.93
N GLY A 359 -3.75 -12.41 7.04
CA GLY A 359 -3.26 -11.09 6.65
C GLY A 359 -2.03 -10.62 7.42
N ILE A 360 -1.80 -9.30 7.49
CA ILE A 360 -0.53 -8.72 7.96
C ILE A 360 -0.79 -7.81 9.16
N ARG A 361 -0.15 -8.11 10.30
CA ARG A 361 0.03 -7.13 11.37
C ARG A 361 1.27 -6.29 11.05
N THR A 362 1.11 -4.98 10.97
CA THR A 362 2.17 -4.09 10.49
C THR A 362 3.03 -3.56 11.63
N SER A 363 4.33 -3.39 11.39
CA SER A 363 5.27 -2.89 12.40
C SER A 363 5.13 -1.39 12.64
N VAL A 364 4.61 -0.67 11.65
CA VAL A 364 4.19 0.75 11.72
C VAL A 364 2.74 0.88 11.25
N THR A 365 2.12 2.03 11.48
CA THR A 365 0.73 2.32 11.07
C THR A 365 0.57 2.24 9.56
N ILE A 366 -0.65 1.91 9.11
CA ILE A 366 -0.98 1.91 7.68
C ILE A 366 -0.74 3.31 7.08
N ARG A 367 -1.02 4.37 7.84
CA ARG A 367 -0.71 5.75 7.43
C ARG A 367 0.75 5.94 7.11
N GLN A 368 1.64 5.52 8.01
CA GLN A 368 3.06 5.68 7.79
C GLN A 368 3.54 4.87 6.58
N TRP A 369 3.00 3.66 6.37
CA TRP A 369 3.26 2.90 5.15
C TRP A 369 2.84 3.64 3.88
N ILE A 370 1.63 4.21 3.87
CA ILE A 370 1.13 5.00 2.73
C ILE A 370 2.04 6.20 2.46
N ASP A 371 2.44 6.92 3.51
CA ASP A 371 3.31 8.09 3.41
C ASP A 371 4.69 7.72 2.84
N ILE A 372 5.30 6.65 3.35
CA ILE A 372 6.61 6.14 2.90
C ILE A 372 6.53 5.68 1.44
N LEU A 373 5.50 4.91 1.07
CA LEU A 373 5.32 4.43 -0.30
C LEU A 373 5.09 5.59 -1.27
N ASN A 374 4.34 6.62 -0.88
CA ASN A 374 4.07 7.78 -1.74
C ASN A 374 5.28 8.69 -1.90
N SER A 375 5.91 9.08 -0.79
CA SER A 375 7.03 10.03 -0.78
C SER A 375 8.36 9.40 -1.19
N GLY A 376 8.55 8.10 -0.94
CA GLY A 376 9.83 7.40 -1.09
C GLY A 376 10.86 7.76 0.00
N THR A 377 10.43 8.46 1.06
CA THR A 377 11.28 8.90 2.18
C THR A 377 10.71 8.42 3.50
N VAL A 378 11.60 8.21 4.48
CA VAL A 378 11.22 7.79 5.83
C VAL A 378 11.56 8.92 6.80
N ASP A 379 10.58 9.35 7.60
CA ASP A 379 10.80 10.27 8.72
C ASP A 379 11.34 9.46 9.91
N PRO A 380 12.62 9.61 10.30
CA PRO A 380 13.22 8.78 11.34
C PRO A 380 12.56 8.95 12.70
N GLU A 381 12.12 10.16 13.07
CA GLU A 381 11.55 10.38 14.41
C GLU A 381 10.22 9.64 14.57
N ARG A 382 9.31 9.84 13.61
CA ARG A 382 8.03 9.14 13.60
C ARG A 382 8.23 7.63 13.45
N PHE A 383 9.11 7.20 12.55
CA PHE A 383 9.35 5.78 12.28
C PHE A 383 9.84 5.03 13.52
N ASN A 384 10.83 5.56 14.23
CA ASN A 384 11.33 4.92 15.45
C ASN A 384 10.31 4.95 16.60
N SER A 385 9.50 6.00 16.70
CA SER A 385 8.39 6.07 17.65
C SER A 385 7.34 4.99 17.37
N GLU A 386 7.00 4.76 16.10
CA GLU A 386 6.05 3.72 15.75
C GLU A 386 6.64 2.31 15.88
N LEU A 387 7.91 2.09 15.53
CA LEU A 387 8.61 0.82 15.74
C LEU A 387 8.67 0.43 17.22
N ALA A 388 8.82 1.38 18.13
CA ALA A 388 8.72 1.13 19.58
C ALA A 388 7.38 0.49 19.98
N GLY A 389 6.32 0.69 19.19
CA GLY A 389 4.99 0.09 19.39
C GLY A 389 4.78 -1.26 18.71
N ALA A 390 5.73 -1.72 17.87
CA ALA A 390 5.57 -2.92 17.05
C ALA A 390 5.48 -4.18 17.92
N SER A 391 4.72 -5.19 17.50
CA SER A 391 4.56 -6.44 18.26
C SER A 391 5.85 -7.23 18.45
N GLU A 392 6.78 -7.09 17.51
CA GLU A 392 8.08 -7.75 17.50
C GLU A 392 9.05 -7.08 18.50
N VAL A 393 8.79 -5.83 18.87
CA VAL A 393 9.50 -5.11 19.95
C VAL A 393 8.77 -5.32 21.27
N ASN A 394 7.44 -5.22 21.22
CA ASN A 394 6.52 -5.42 22.33
C ASN A 394 5.91 -6.83 22.28
N GLY A 395 6.76 -7.84 22.50
CA GLY A 395 6.35 -9.25 22.63
C GLY A 395 5.48 -9.51 23.87
N PRO A 396 5.10 -10.77 24.15
CA PRO A 396 4.26 -11.14 25.30
C PRO A 396 4.72 -10.54 26.63
N ASP A 397 6.03 -10.43 26.83
CA ASP A 397 6.67 -9.87 28.03
C ASP A 397 6.31 -8.39 28.28
N SER A 398 6.00 -7.66 27.21
CA SER A 398 5.60 -6.24 27.27
C SER A 398 4.09 -6.04 27.39
N TRP A 399 3.29 -7.09 27.15
CA TRP A 399 1.83 -6.96 27.16
C TRP A 399 1.33 -6.58 28.56
N PRO A 400 0.17 -5.90 28.66
CA PRO A 400 -0.47 -5.75 29.94
C PRO A 400 -0.91 -7.12 30.46
N SER A 401 -0.87 -7.31 31.78
CA SER A 401 -1.15 -8.59 32.45
C SER A 401 -2.46 -9.24 32.01
N TRP A 402 -3.52 -8.45 31.80
CA TRP A 402 -4.81 -8.97 31.30
C TRP A 402 -4.70 -9.65 29.94
N LYS A 403 -3.83 -9.14 29.05
CA LYS A 403 -3.64 -9.65 27.69
C LYS A 403 -2.81 -10.93 27.71
N ARG A 404 -1.77 -11.01 28.56
CA ARG A 404 -1.06 -12.29 28.77
C ARG A 404 -1.97 -13.37 29.34
N LEU A 405 -2.81 -13.02 30.32
CA LEU A 405 -3.76 -13.96 30.92
C LEU A 405 -4.88 -14.39 29.96
N TRP A 406 -5.29 -13.52 29.03
CA TRP A 406 -6.21 -13.88 27.94
C TRP A 406 -5.67 -15.09 27.14
N HIS A 407 -4.35 -15.15 26.94
CA HIS A 407 -3.67 -16.23 26.23
C HIS A 407 -3.38 -17.46 27.09
N ILE A 408 -4.12 -17.73 28.18
CA ILE A 408 -3.86 -18.86 29.10
C ILE A 408 -3.56 -20.20 28.40
N TRP A 409 -4.25 -20.50 27.31
CA TRP A 409 -4.10 -21.75 26.55
C TRP A 409 -2.80 -21.84 25.73
N SER A 410 -2.08 -20.74 25.60
CA SER A 410 -0.76 -20.66 24.96
C SER A 410 0.39 -20.72 25.96
N TRP A 411 0.13 -20.74 27.28
CA TRP A 411 1.17 -20.85 28.29
C TRP A 411 1.73 -22.27 28.33
N ASP A 412 3.06 -22.39 28.31
CA ASP A 412 3.76 -23.64 28.57
C ASP A 412 4.29 -23.63 30.00
N PHE A 413 3.56 -24.24 30.93
CA PHE A 413 3.99 -24.29 32.33
C PHE A 413 5.16 -25.24 32.61
N SER A 414 5.66 -25.97 31.60
CA SER A 414 6.80 -26.89 31.77
C SER A 414 8.14 -26.17 31.93
N ASP A 415 8.21 -24.88 31.60
CA ASP A 415 9.39 -24.02 31.73
C ASP A 415 9.51 -23.31 33.10
N GLY A 416 8.49 -23.45 33.97
CA GLY A 416 8.44 -22.78 35.28
C GLY A 416 7.73 -21.43 35.29
N SER A 417 7.10 -21.02 34.19
CA SER A 417 6.32 -19.77 34.02
C SER A 417 5.12 -19.60 34.95
N VAL A 418 4.75 -20.61 35.76
CA VAL A 418 3.67 -20.53 36.75
C VAL A 418 3.81 -19.30 37.67
N LYS A 419 5.04 -18.92 38.05
CA LYS A 419 5.26 -17.74 38.90
C LYS A 419 4.92 -16.42 38.20
N GLU A 420 5.17 -16.33 36.91
CA GLU A 420 4.84 -15.15 36.10
C GLU A 420 3.33 -15.07 35.88
N PHE A 421 2.69 -16.22 35.67
CA PHE A 421 1.23 -16.32 35.59
C PHE A 421 0.56 -15.83 36.89
N ASP A 422 1.05 -16.28 38.05
CA ASP A 422 0.56 -15.84 39.37
C ASP A 422 0.82 -14.34 39.61
N ALA A 423 1.94 -13.81 39.09
CA ALA A 423 2.26 -12.39 39.15
C ALA A 423 1.28 -11.56 38.30
N ASP A 424 0.93 -12.04 37.12
CA ASP A 424 -0.06 -11.38 36.25
C ASP A 424 -1.46 -11.37 36.88
N ILE A 425 -1.88 -12.49 37.49
CA ILE A 425 -3.13 -12.54 38.26
C ILE A 425 -3.09 -11.47 39.35
N THR A 426 -2.02 -11.44 40.15
CA THR A 426 -1.87 -10.47 41.23
C THR A 426 -1.92 -9.03 40.70
N ASP A 427 -1.29 -8.76 39.55
CA ASP A 427 -1.25 -7.44 38.96
C ASP A 427 -2.62 -6.96 38.45
N ILE A 428 -3.43 -7.82 37.81
CA ILE A 428 -4.77 -7.41 37.36
C ILE A 428 -5.71 -7.13 38.54
N LEU A 429 -5.63 -7.94 39.60
CA LEU A 429 -6.46 -7.78 40.80
C LEU A 429 -6.11 -6.48 41.52
N LYS A 430 -4.80 -6.20 41.66
CA LYS A 430 -4.30 -4.93 42.18
C LYS A 430 -4.65 -3.75 41.28
N GLY A 431 -4.67 -3.95 39.96
CA GLY A 431 -5.09 -2.94 38.99
C GLY A 431 -6.54 -2.50 39.20
N ILE A 432 -7.45 -3.44 39.48
CA ILE A 432 -8.84 -3.13 39.85
C ILE A 432 -8.91 -2.39 41.18
N GLU A 433 -8.11 -2.77 42.18
CA GLU A 433 -8.08 -2.06 43.48
C GLU A 433 -7.57 -0.62 43.37
N GLN A 434 -6.70 -0.37 42.39
CA GLN A 434 -6.04 0.92 42.20
C GLN A 434 -6.75 1.84 41.19
N GLY A 435 -7.83 1.40 40.55
CA GLY A 435 -8.48 2.19 39.49
C GLY A 435 -7.65 2.32 38.20
N ARG A 436 -6.79 1.33 37.90
CA ARG A 436 -5.80 1.42 36.82
C ARG A 436 -6.42 1.45 35.42
N TYR A 437 -7.49 0.70 35.20
CA TYR A 437 -8.13 0.54 33.89
C TYR A 437 -9.27 1.53 33.71
N GLN A 438 -9.09 2.53 32.85
CA GLN A 438 -10.11 3.55 32.58
C GLN A 438 -10.80 3.35 31.23
N ASN A 439 -10.08 2.79 30.24
CA ASN A 439 -10.63 2.55 28.92
C ASN A 439 -11.71 1.45 28.97
N PRO A 440 -12.98 1.73 28.60
CA PRO A 440 -14.08 0.79 28.72
C PRO A 440 -13.89 -0.53 27.93
N VAL A 441 -13.26 -0.48 26.75
CA VAL A 441 -13.01 -1.69 25.96
C VAL A 441 -11.92 -2.58 26.60
N VAL A 442 -10.92 -1.97 27.24
CA VAL A 442 -9.91 -2.70 28.02
C VAL A 442 -10.52 -3.26 29.30
N VAL A 443 -11.38 -2.50 29.98
CA VAL A 443 -12.08 -2.95 31.19
C VAL A 443 -12.90 -4.21 30.92
N MET A 444 -13.60 -4.29 29.78
CA MET A 444 -14.36 -5.49 29.46
C MET A 444 -13.48 -6.71 29.15
N HIS A 445 -12.25 -6.52 28.66
CA HIS A 445 -11.26 -7.60 28.60
C HIS A 445 -10.84 -8.07 29.99
N VAL A 446 -10.55 -7.13 30.90
CA VAL A 446 -10.22 -7.44 32.30
C VAL A 446 -11.37 -8.17 32.99
N VAL A 447 -12.62 -7.74 32.78
CA VAL A 447 -13.84 -8.42 33.26
C VAL A 447 -13.88 -9.87 32.77
N GLY A 448 -13.73 -10.09 31.46
CA GLY A 448 -13.73 -11.43 30.88
C GLY A 448 -12.65 -12.34 31.46
N VAL A 449 -11.43 -11.82 31.61
CA VAL A 449 -10.29 -12.54 32.20
C VAL A 449 -10.54 -12.89 33.67
N ILE A 450 -11.03 -11.94 34.49
CA ILE A 450 -11.34 -12.21 35.90
C ILE A 450 -12.42 -13.29 36.03
N LEU A 451 -13.50 -13.18 35.25
CA LEU A 451 -14.58 -14.17 35.24
C LEU A 451 -14.10 -15.54 34.76
N MET A 452 -13.20 -15.59 33.77
CA MET A 452 -12.55 -16.83 33.36
C MET A 452 -11.72 -17.45 34.49
N LEU A 453 -10.85 -16.67 35.15
CA LEU A 453 -10.02 -17.16 36.25
C LEU A 453 -10.86 -17.69 37.43
N LEU A 454 -12.02 -17.08 37.70
CA LEU A 454 -12.98 -17.58 38.70
C LEU A 454 -13.57 -18.93 38.31
N ASN A 455 -14.00 -19.06 37.05
CA ASN A 455 -14.61 -20.29 36.55
C ASN A 455 -13.64 -21.47 36.59
N GLU A 456 -12.38 -21.23 36.22
CA GLU A 456 -11.33 -22.25 36.25
C GLU A 456 -10.77 -22.50 37.67
N GLY A 457 -11.28 -21.80 38.70
CA GLY A 457 -10.85 -21.97 40.09
C GLY A 457 -9.44 -21.46 40.39
N LEU A 458 -8.90 -20.59 39.52
CA LEU A 458 -7.56 -20.00 39.65
C LEU A 458 -7.53 -18.82 40.63
N ILE A 459 -8.68 -18.18 40.85
CA ILE A 459 -8.85 -17.17 41.91
C ILE A 459 -10.09 -17.48 42.75
N LYS A 460 -10.09 -17.00 44.00
CA LYS A 460 -11.23 -17.12 44.90
C LYS A 460 -12.26 -16.02 44.62
N ASP A 461 -13.52 -16.34 44.89
CA ASP A 461 -14.58 -15.33 44.85
C ASP A 461 -14.37 -14.27 45.94
N ALA A 462 -14.81 -13.05 45.66
CA ALA A 462 -14.77 -11.95 46.61
C ALA A 462 -15.93 -12.07 47.62
N THR A 463 -15.77 -11.49 48.82
CA THR A 463 -16.80 -11.52 49.88
C THR A 463 -18.17 -10.98 49.42
N ASP A 464 -18.17 -10.02 48.49
CA ASP A 464 -19.37 -9.40 47.90
C ASP A 464 -19.69 -9.90 46.48
N GLY A 465 -18.92 -10.87 45.96
CA GLY A 465 -19.00 -11.37 44.58
C GLY A 465 -18.32 -10.46 43.54
N TRP A 466 -17.59 -11.06 42.59
CA TRP A 466 -16.85 -10.30 41.58
C TRP A 466 -17.71 -9.47 40.64
N VAL A 467 -18.91 -9.93 40.27
CA VAL A 467 -19.83 -9.17 39.39
C VAL A 467 -20.18 -7.83 40.01
N GLN A 468 -20.53 -7.80 41.30
CA GLN A 468 -20.86 -6.55 42.00
C GLN A 468 -19.66 -5.64 42.19
N ARG A 469 -18.48 -6.22 42.42
CA ARG A 469 -17.22 -5.47 42.51
C ARG A 469 -16.87 -4.78 41.18
N LEU A 470 -17.06 -5.47 40.05
CA LEU A 470 -16.78 -4.93 38.72
C LEU A 470 -17.79 -3.84 38.32
N LYS A 471 -19.08 -4.00 38.68
CA LYS A 471 -20.08 -2.92 38.51
C LYS A 471 -19.71 -1.66 39.28
N ARG A 472 -19.32 -1.81 40.55
CA ARG A 472 -18.85 -0.69 41.38
C ARG A 472 -17.61 -0.02 40.78
N TYR A 473 -16.67 -0.81 40.26
CA TYR A 473 -15.49 -0.30 39.57
C TYR A 473 -15.87 0.55 38.34
N ILE A 474 -16.87 0.11 37.56
CA ILE A 474 -17.40 0.88 36.44
C ILE A 474 -17.96 2.23 36.91
N ASP A 475 -18.73 2.25 38.00
CA ASP A 475 -19.35 3.47 38.52
C ASP A 475 -18.31 4.45 39.09
N GLU A 476 -17.32 3.94 39.82
CA GLU A 476 -16.36 4.76 40.57
C GLU A 476 -15.13 5.19 39.75
N VAL A 477 -14.74 4.41 38.73
CA VAL A 477 -13.48 4.63 37.98
C VAL A 477 -13.74 4.90 36.50
N VAL A 478 -14.54 4.07 35.84
CA VAL A 478 -14.72 4.14 34.38
C VAL A 478 -15.63 5.31 34.00
N THR A 479 -16.80 5.39 34.62
CA THR A 479 -17.83 6.39 34.30
C THR A 479 -17.36 7.83 34.49
N PRO A 480 -16.63 8.18 35.57
CA PRO A 480 -16.10 9.55 35.74
C PRO A 480 -15.05 9.95 34.71
N GLY A 481 -14.35 8.97 34.11
CA GLY A 481 -13.34 9.18 33.09
C GLY A 481 -13.86 9.13 31.65
N LEU A 482 -15.17 8.94 31.44
CA LEU A 482 -15.75 8.90 30.10
C LEU A 482 -15.67 10.28 29.41
N ASP A 483 -15.49 10.21 28.10
CA ASP A 483 -15.54 11.30 27.13
C ASP A 483 -16.34 10.86 25.89
N LEU A 484 -16.46 11.73 24.88
CA LEU A 484 -17.19 11.43 23.65
C LEU A 484 -16.64 10.23 22.88
N GLU A 485 -15.32 10.10 22.84
CA GLU A 485 -14.62 9.07 22.06
C GLU A 485 -14.81 7.71 22.72
N SER A 486 -14.52 7.62 24.01
CA SER A 486 -14.76 6.43 24.83
C SER A 486 -16.25 6.08 24.91
N PHE A 487 -17.16 7.05 25.00
CA PHE A 487 -18.60 6.79 24.91
C PHE A 487 -18.99 6.19 23.55
N SER A 488 -18.51 6.76 22.45
CA SER A 488 -18.80 6.22 21.12
C SER A 488 -18.32 4.77 20.98
N SER A 489 -17.14 4.44 21.53
CA SER A 489 -16.63 3.07 21.57
C SER A 489 -17.54 2.15 22.41
N THR A 490 -18.08 2.64 23.53
CA THR A 490 -18.96 1.83 24.40
C THR A 490 -20.32 1.52 23.79
N ARG A 491 -20.79 2.35 22.85
CA ARG A 491 -22.09 2.20 22.21
C ARG A 491 -22.07 1.18 21.06
N TRP A 492 -20.92 0.99 20.40
CA TRP A 492 -20.84 0.25 19.13
C TRP A 492 -19.79 -0.88 19.11
N ASN A 493 -18.80 -0.92 20.02
CA ASN A 493 -17.63 -1.82 19.90
C ASN A 493 -17.58 -3.01 20.87
N PHE A 494 -18.69 -3.40 21.51
CA PHE A 494 -18.73 -4.61 22.35
C PHE A 494 -19.21 -5.88 21.63
N ASP A 495 -19.40 -5.81 20.30
CA ASP A 495 -20.00 -6.87 19.51
C ASP A 495 -19.08 -8.06 19.21
N SER A 496 -17.76 -7.92 19.35
CA SER A 496 -16.82 -9.01 19.03
C SER A 496 -15.58 -9.02 19.91
N GLY A 497 -14.93 -7.88 20.12
CA GLY A 497 -13.65 -7.80 20.81
C GLY A 497 -12.96 -6.44 20.65
N TYR A 498 -11.71 -6.36 21.08
CA TYR A 498 -10.83 -5.20 20.91
C TYR A 498 -9.37 -5.65 20.73
N ASP A 499 -8.58 -4.91 19.97
CA ASP A 499 -7.16 -5.19 19.70
C ASP A 499 -6.91 -6.59 19.11
N GLY A 500 -7.81 -7.01 18.21
CA GLY A 500 -7.78 -8.33 17.57
C GLY A 500 -8.13 -9.51 18.48
N LEU A 501 -8.51 -9.25 19.73
CA LEU A 501 -8.88 -10.27 20.72
C LEU A 501 -10.37 -10.21 21.02
N GLY A 502 -11.04 -11.37 20.99
CA GLY A 502 -12.43 -11.50 21.40
C GLY A 502 -12.60 -11.36 22.92
N TYR A 503 -13.77 -10.91 23.38
CA TYR A 503 -14.04 -10.88 24.83
C TYR A 503 -14.22 -12.30 25.38
N VAL A 504 -13.41 -12.67 26.37
CA VAL A 504 -13.50 -13.98 27.04
C VAL A 504 -14.83 -14.10 27.79
N ARG A 505 -15.47 -15.27 27.69
CA ARG A 505 -16.76 -15.57 28.33
C ARG A 505 -17.90 -14.58 28.00
N ARG A 506 -17.84 -13.92 26.83
CA ARG A 506 -18.83 -12.93 26.38
C ARG A 506 -20.28 -13.42 26.43
N ASP A 507 -20.49 -14.69 26.10
CA ASP A 507 -21.84 -15.27 26.00
C ASP A 507 -22.43 -15.67 27.36
N GLU A 508 -21.62 -15.62 28.43
CA GLU A 508 -22.01 -15.99 29.78
C GLU A 508 -22.82 -14.89 30.48
N GLN A 509 -23.70 -15.30 31.39
CA GLN A 509 -24.66 -14.40 32.03
C GLN A 509 -23.97 -13.37 32.94
N ASP A 510 -22.90 -13.77 33.62
CA ASP A 510 -22.10 -12.90 34.50
C ASP A 510 -21.42 -11.76 33.71
N PHE A 511 -20.85 -12.06 32.55
CA PHE A 511 -20.26 -11.08 31.65
C PHE A 511 -21.32 -10.11 31.11
N LYS A 512 -22.44 -10.64 30.59
CA LYS A 512 -23.55 -9.85 30.05
C LYS A 512 -24.12 -8.89 31.08
N GLU A 513 -24.19 -9.32 32.34
CA GLU A 513 -24.67 -8.49 33.44
C GLU A 513 -23.75 -7.28 33.71
N VAL A 514 -22.43 -7.47 33.68
CA VAL A 514 -21.45 -6.36 33.82
C VAL A 514 -21.48 -5.45 32.59
N LEU A 515 -21.56 -6.01 31.38
CA LEU A 515 -21.64 -5.24 30.14
C LEU A 515 -22.88 -4.36 30.09
N SER A 516 -24.05 -4.90 30.45
CA SER A 516 -25.31 -4.13 30.49
C SER A 516 -25.24 -2.97 31.49
N HIS A 517 -24.56 -3.17 32.63
CA HIS A 517 -24.32 -2.11 33.61
C HIS A 517 -23.45 -0.99 33.03
N LEU A 518 -22.35 -1.33 32.37
CA LEU A 518 -21.49 -0.36 31.67
C LEU A 518 -22.25 0.43 30.60
N GLN A 519 -23.05 -0.25 29.79
CA GLN A 519 -23.84 0.38 28.73
C GLN A 519 -24.86 1.38 29.30
N GLU A 520 -25.53 1.02 30.39
CA GLU A 520 -26.49 1.91 31.06
C GLU A 520 -25.78 3.08 31.76
N ALA A 521 -24.64 2.84 32.42
CA ALA A 521 -23.82 3.89 33.03
C ALA A 521 -23.32 4.90 31.99
N ALA A 522 -22.79 4.40 30.85
CA ALA A 522 -22.33 5.23 29.74
C ALA A 522 -23.48 6.05 29.12
N LYS A 523 -24.66 5.44 28.97
CA LYS A 523 -25.86 6.13 28.47
C LYS A 523 -26.30 7.27 29.41
N ASN A 524 -26.30 7.02 30.72
CA ASN A 524 -26.64 8.04 31.72
C ASN A 524 -25.59 9.16 31.78
N TRP A 525 -24.30 8.81 31.69
CA TRP A 525 -23.23 9.79 31.56
C TRP A 525 -23.44 10.69 30.33
N TYR A 526 -23.73 10.11 29.16
CA TYR A 526 -23.94 10.87 27.94
C TYR A 526 -25.16 11.80 28.01
N ALA A 527 -26.25 11.33 28.64
CA ALA A 527 -27.43 12.16 28.87
C ALA A 527 -27.11 13.41 29.70
N ASN A 528 -26.32 13.26 30.76
CA ASN A 528 -25.88 14.37 31.62
C ASN A 528 -24.86 15.27 30.91
N TRP A 529 -23.89 14.69 30.20
CA TRP A 529 -22.89 15.43 29.43
C TRP A 529 -23.52 16.29 28.34
N LYS A 530 -24.57 15.79 27.67
CA LYS A 530 -25.37 16.52 26.67
C LYS A 530 -26.16 17.69 27.27
N ALA A 531 -26.49 17.64 28.55
CA ALA A 531 -27.29 18.67 29.22
C ALA A 531 -26.45 19.90 29.57
N GLN A 532 -26.35 20.84 28.61
CA GLN A 532 -25.90 22.24 28.72
C GLN A 532 -24.48 22.62 28.22
N PRO A 533 -23.36 21.98 28.63
CA PRO A 533 -22.01 22.41 28.23
C PRO A 533 -21.77 22.39 26.72
N VAL A 534 -22.32 21.41 26.03
CA VAL A 534 -22.15 21.22 24.58
C VAL A 534 -22.96 22.23 23.79
N ALA A 535 -24.18 22.52 24.26
CA ALA A 535 -25.04 23.52 23.64
C ALA A 535 -24.39 24.91 23.69
N ASP A 536 -23.82 25.28 24.85
CA ASP A 536 -23.12 26.54 25.04
C ASP A 536 -21.85 26.61 24.19
N HIS A 537 -21.06 25.52 24.13
CA HIS A 537 -19.87 25.44 23.28
C HIS A 537 -20.20 25.57 21.79
N LEU A 538 -21.24 24.88 21.30
CA LEU A 538 -21.65 24.96 19.90
C LEU A 538 -22.15 26.36 19.52
N ILE A 539 -22.89 27.02 20.42
CA ILE A 539 -23.31 28.41 20.22
C ILE A 539 -22.10 29.35 20.13
N GLU A 540 -21.11 29.18 21.00
CA GLU A 540 -19.92 30.03 21.01
C GLU A 540 -19.07 29.80 19.76
N THR A 541 -18.84 28.53 19.41
CA THR A 541 -18.08 28.12 18.22
C THR A 541 -18.73 28.62 16.94
N LEU A 542 -20.08 28.59 16.83
CA LEU A 542 -20.80 29.17 15.70
C LEU A 542 -20.44 30.65 15.49
N LYS A 543 -20.27 31.42 16.57
CA LYS A 543 -19.93 32.85 16.52
C LYS A 543 -18.45 33.09 16.22
N THR A 544 -17.55 32.32 16.84
CA THR A 544 -16.11 32.57 16.83
C THR A 544 -15.38 31.87 15.68
N ASP A 545 -15.70 30.60 15.39
CA ASP A 545 -15.17 29.83 14.27
C ASP A 545 -16.28 29.02 13.55
N TYR A 546 -16.95 29.70 12.61
CA TYR A 546 -18.00 29.13 11.76
C TYR A 546 -17.62 27.81 11.06
N PHE A 547 -16.37 27.64 10.66
CA PHE A 547 -15.94 26.43 9.94
C PHE A 547 -15.67 25.27 10.89
N GLU A 548 -15.19 25.54 12.11
CA GLU A 548 -15.07 24.53 13.15
C GLU A 548 -16.45 24.03 13.60
N PHE A 549 -17.43 24.94 13.79
CA PHE A 549 -18.82 24.57 14.08
C PHE A 549 -19.39 23.63 13.02
N LEU A 550 -19.20 23.97 11.74
CA LEU A 550 -19.67 23.12 10.65
C LEU A 550 -18.88 21.80 10.60
N GLY A 551 -17.57 21.84 10.76
CA GLY A 551 -16.71 20.66 10.72
C GLY A 551 -16.95 19.68 11.86
N ASP A 552 -17.56 20.09 12.97
CA ASP A 552 -18.02 19.19 14.02
C ASP A 552 -19.35 18.48 13.68
N LEU A 553 -20.18 19.09 12.84
CA LEU A 553 -21.56 18.65 12.57
C LEU A 553 -21.75 18.05 11.17
N THR A 554 -20.91 18.42 10.19
CA THR A 554 -21.07 18.08 8.77
C THR A 554 -19.74 17.63 8.16
N TYR A 555 -19.78 17.08 6.94
CA TYR A 555 -18.58 16.67 6.22
C TYR A 555 -18.01 17.88 5.45
N ILE A 556 -16.93 18.48 5.96
CA ILE A 556 -16.20 19.57 5.29
C ILE A 556 -14.70 19.27 5.31
N ASN A 557 -14.05 19.42 4.15
CA ASN A 557 -12.60 19.33 4.04
C ASN A 557 -11.92 20.54 4.73
N GLY A 558 -11.16 20.31 5.82
CA GLY A 558 -10.12 21.24 6.27
C GLY A 558 -10.12 21.71 7.72
N LYS A 559 -11.26 21.73 8.44
CA LYS A 559 -11.34 22.12 9.87
C LYS A 559 -12.51 21.41 10.58
N GLY A 560 -12.35 21.08 11.86
CA GLY A 560 -13.32 20.35 12.71
C GLY A 560 -13.04 18.86 12.81
N THR A 561 -13.62 18.19 13.82
CA THR A 561 -13.32 16.78 14.14
C THR A 561 -14.52 15.85 13.91
N GLN A 562 -15.59 16.34 13.27
CA GLN A 562 -16.82 15.60 12.93
C GLN A 562 -17.48 14.90 14.12
N ARG A 563 -17.21 15.40 15.33
CA ARG A 563 -17.58 14.80 16.63
C ARG A 563 -19.06 14.52 16.77
N PHE A 564 -19.89 15.35 16.13
CA PHE A 564 -21.34 15.32 16.24
C PHE A 564 -22.04 15.00 14.92
N PHE A 565 -21.29 14.56 13.91
CA PHE A 565 -21.82 14.28 12.57
C PHE A 565 -23.02 13.32 12.61
N ARG A 566 -22.91 12.25 13.41
CA ARG A 566 -23.93 11.20 13.54
C ARG A 566 -24.85 11.34 14.77
N GLU A 567 -24.69 12.39 15.56
CA GLU A 567 -25.38 12.53 16.86
C GLU A 567 -26.47 13.61 16.79
N PRO A 568 -27.69 13.42 17.35
CA PRO A 568 -28.76 14.41 17.34
C PRO A 568 -28.50 15.50 18.38
N ILE A 569 -27.40 16.24 18.22
CA ILE A 569 -26.91 17.20 19.21
C ILE A 569 -27.63 18.55 19.12
N LEU A 570 -28.16 18.94 17.94
CA LEU A 570 -28.76 20.26 17.77
C LEU A 570 -29.98 20.47 18.68
N GLN A 571 -30.75 19.41 18.95
CA GLN A 571 -31.90 19.46 19.85
C GLN A 571 -31.55 19.86 21.30
N SER A 572 -30.27 19.80 21.68
CA SER A 572 -29.80 20.27 23.00
C SER A 572 -29.64 21.79 23.08
N ILE A 573 -29.62 22.47 21.94
CA ILE A 573 -29.43 23.92 21.86
C ILE A 573 -30.79 24.61 22.02
N ASP A 574 -30.89 25.63 22.87
CA ASP A 574 -32.08 26.48 22.90
C ASP A 574 -32.28 27.17 21.52
N PRO A 575 -33.45 27.01 20.87
CA PRO A 575 -33.70 27.59 19.54
C PRO A 575 -33.52 29.11 19.50
N GLY A 576 -33.88 29.82 20.57
CA GLY A 576 -33.74 31.27 20.67
C GLY A 576 -32.27 31.71 20.69
N ASN A 577 -31.45 31.03 21.48
CA ASN A 577 -30.01 31.26 21.56
C ASN A 577 -29.32 30.94 20.22
N PHE A 578 -29.71 29.84 19.56
CA PHE A 578 -29.21 29.51 18.22
C PHE A 578 -29.55 30.59 17.20
N VAL A 579 -30.81 31.06 17.16
CA VAL A 579 -31.23 32.14 16.26
C VAL A 579 -30.48 33.44 16.54
N ALA A 580 -30.20 33.77 17.81
CA ALA A 580 -29.40 34.94 18.15
C ALA A 580 -27.95 34.82 17.62
N ALA A 581 -27.32 33.66 17.79
CA ALA A 581 -25.98 33.38 17.27
C ALA A 581 -25.94 33.37 15.73
N TRP A 582 -26.89 32.70 15.09
CA TRP A 582 -26.97 32.61 13.63
C TRP A 582 -27.14 33.99 12.96
N LEU A 583 -27.99 34.86 13.51
CA LEU A 583 -28.20 36.20 12.96
C LEU A 583 -27.04 37.17 13.25
N SER A 584 -26.08 36.78 14.11
CA SER A 584 -24.84 37.54 14.35
C SER A 584 -23.76 37.30 13.30
N LEU A 585 -23.93 36.27 12.45
CA LEU A 585 -22.99 35.93 11.39
C LEU A 585 -22.99 36.98 10.26
N GLY A 586 -21.89 37.03 9.52
CA GLY A 586 -21.84 37.73 8.24
C GLY A 586 -22.88 37.18 7.25
N ARG A 587 -23.44 38.04 6.40
CA ARG A 587 -24.61 37.73 5.55
C ARG A 587 -24.42 36.52 4.63
N GLU A 588 -23.20 36.30 4.15
CA GLU A 588 -22.88 35.13 3.33
C GLU A 588 -22.98 33.83 4.15
N LYS A 589 -22.27 33.76 5.28
CA LYS A 589 -22.30 32.62 6.21
C LYS A 589 -23.70 32.33 6.72
N GLU A 590 -24.44 33.38 7.09
CA GLU A 590 -25.83 33.28 7.52
C GLU A 590 -26.71 32.59 6.47
N ARG A 591 -26.61 33.00 5.20
CA ARG A 591 -27.40 32.43 4.09
C ARG A 591 -27.07 30.97 3.80
N MET A 592 -25.80 30.59 3.97
CA MET A 592 -25.31 29.27 3.56
C MET A 592 -25.53 28.17 4.60
N LEU A 593 -25.75 28.53 5.87
CA LEU A 593 -25.73 27.58 7.00
C LEU A 593 -26.60 26.33 6.79
N THR A 594 -27.88 26.49 6.46
CA THR A 594 -28.82 25.36 6.25
C THR A 594 -28.43 24.48 5.06
N GLY A 595 -27.71 25.02 4.07
CA GLY A 595 -27.20 24.28 2.94
C GLY A 595 -26.22 23.17 3.34
N TYR A 596 -25.37 23.43 4.33
CA TYR A 596 -24.35 22.48 4.80
C TYR A 596 -24.93 21.29 5.58
N PHE A 597 -26.11 21.45 6.19
CA PHE A 597 -26.77 20.36 6.92
C PHE A 597 -27.46 19.34 6.01
N LYS A 598 -27.63 19.64 4.72
CA LYS A 598 -28.24 18.73 3.75
C LYS A 598 -27.49 17.40 3.67
N ASP A 599 -26.18 17.47 3.52
CA ASP A 599 -25.33 16.28 3.36
C ASP A 599 -25.28 15.44 4.64
N ARG A 600 -25.32 16.09 5.82
CA ARG A 600 -25.41 15.41 7.11
C ARG A 600 -26.67 14.56 7.20
N TYR A 601 -27.84 15.12 6.89
CA TYR A 601 -29.09 14.38 6.93
C TYR A 601 -29.26 13.40 5.76
N ASP A 602 -28.67 13.64 4.60
CA ASP A 602 -28.68 12.66 3.53
C ASP A 602 -27.80 11.43 3.86
N SER A 603 -26.69 11.66 4.60
CA SER A 603 -25.77 10.62 5.09
C SER A 603 -26.26 9.88 6.34
N VAL A 604 -26.95 10.58 7.25
CA VAL A 604 -27.45 10.04 8.53
C VAL A 604 -28.94 10.38 8.69
N PRO A 605 -29.82 9.77 7.87
CA PRO A 605 -31.17 10.30 7.70
C PRO A 605 -32.09 10.09 8.90
N GLN A 606 -31.75 9.24 9.86
CA GLN A 606 -32.48 9.12 11.12
C GLN A 606 -32.44 10.40 11.97
N LEU A 607 -31.40 11.23 11.81
CA LEU A 607 -31.24 12.46 12.60
C LEU A 607 -32.33 13.49 12.33
N ILE A 608 -32.90 13.53 11.12
CA ILE A 608 -33.95 14.51 10.80
C ILE A 608 -35.25 14.22 11.57
N LEU A 609 -35.47 12.97 11.99
CA LEU A 609 -36.64 12.60 12.79
C LEU A 609 -36.54 13.16 14.21
N THR A 610 -35.32 13.27 14.73
CA THR A 610 -35.04 13.81 16.07
C THR A 610 -34.80 15.33 16.08
N GLU A 611 -34.05 15.86 15.10
CA GLU A 611 -33.69 17.29 15.03
C GLU A 611 -34.69 18.13 14.21
N GLY A 612 -35.61 17.51 13.46
CA GLY A 612 -36.65 18.20 12.69
C GLY A 612 -37.57 19.11 13.53
N PRO A 613 -38.11 18.64 14.67
CA PRO A 613 -38.88 19.48 15.59
C PRO A 613 -38.09 20.68 16.13
N TRP A 614 -36.79 20.49 16.33
CA TRP A 614 -35.89 21.57 16.74
C TRP A 614 -35.73 22.62 15.65
N TRP A 615 -35.50 22.21 14.39
CA TRP A 615 -35.46 23.12 13.24
C TRP A 615 -36.77 23.89 13.05
N GLN A 616 -37.92 23.25 13.30
CA GLN A 616 -39.21 23.94 13.27
C GLN A 616 -39.29 25.01 14.36
N SER A 617 -38.83 24.70 15.57
CA SER A 617 -38.76 25.68 16.67
C SER A 617 -37.83 26.86 16.33
N VAL A 618 -36.72 26.60 15.64
CA VAL A 618 -35.80 27.65 15.11
C VAL A 618 -36.51 28.52 14.07
N ALA A 619 -37.29 27.93 13.16
CA ALA A 619 -38.08 28.66 12.17
C ALA A 619 -39.17 29.53 12.82
N ASP A 620 -39.81 29.04 13.88
CA ASP A 620 -40.80 29.79 14.66
C ASP A 620 -40.14 30.99 15.37
N CYS A 621 -38.97 30.80 16.00
CA CYS A 621 -38.18 31.88 16.59
C CYS A 621 -37.76 32.93 15.56
N LEU A 622 -37.38 32.53 14.34
CA LEU A 622 -37.08 33.46 13.24
C LEU A 622 -38.32 34.24 12.80
N SER A 623 -39.48 33.59 12.72
CA SER A 623 -40.76 34.20 12.33
C SER A 623 -41.18 35.30 13.31
N VAL A 624 -41.04 35.04 14.62
CA VAL A 624 -41.30 36.05 15.67
C VAL A 624 -40.39 37.28 15.50
N LYS A 625 -39.14 37.11 15.08
CA LYS A 625 -38.24 38.24 14.78
C LYS A 625 -38.63 38.97 13.49
N ILE A 626 -39.03 38.25 12.45
CA ILE A 626 -39.50 38.82 11.17
C ILE A 626 -40.72 39.73 11.37
N ASP A 627 -41.65 39.34 12.24
CA ASP A 627 -42.86 40.11 12.52
C ASP A 627 -42.55 41.46 13.19
N LYS A 628 -41.49 41.51 13.98
CA LYS A 628 -40.99 42.73 14.65
C LYS A 628 -40.10 43.61 13.75
N GLU A 629 -39.66 43.09 12.61
CA GLU A 629 -38.79 43.81 11.67
C GLU A 629 -39.60 44.76 10.78
N GLU A 630 -39.14 46.00 10.63
CA GLU A 630 -39.71 46.98 9.70
C GLU A 630 -39.63 46.50 8.23
N ILE A 631 -40.36 47.16 7.32
CA ILE A 631 -40.32 46.82 5.88
C ILE A 631 -38.97 47.24 5.30
N MET A 632 -37.99 46.35 5.43
CA MET A 632 -36.61 46.52 4.96
C MET A 632 -36.12 45.26 4.24
N PRO A 633 -35.06 45.35 3.41
CA PRO A 633 -34.45 44.19 2.75
C PRO A 633 -34.10 43.04 3.71
N ARG A 634 -33.78 43.38 4.97
CA ARG A 634 -33.48 42.41 6.03
C ARG A 634 -34.64 41.45 6.30
N LYS A 635 -35.88 41.94 6.30
CA LYS A 635 -37.09 41.15 6.48
C LYS A 635 -37.22 40.06 5.41
N ALA A 636 -36.89 40.37 4.16
CA ALA A 636 -36.88 39.41 3.05
C ALA A 636 -35.74 38.38 3.18
N GLN A 637 -34.56 38.80 3.62
CA GLN A 637 -33.43 37.89 3.88
C GLN A 637 -33.77 36.85 4.96
N MET A 638 -34.38 37.28 6.07
CA MET A 638 -34.79 36.37 7.15
C MET A 638 -35.89 35.40 6.72
N ARG A 639 -36.86 35.84 5.90
CA ARG A 639 -37.83 34.93 5.26
C ARG A 639 -37.15 33.86 4.38
N GLY A 640 -36.04 34.23 3.72
CA GLY A 640 -35.21 33.30 2.97
C GLY A 640 -34.59 32.20 3.84
N LEU A 641 -34.18 32.52 5.07
CA LEU A 641 -33.66 31.54 6.03
C LEU A 641 -34.75 30.54 6.46
N VAL A 642 -35.95 31.03 6.79
CA VAL A 642 -37.12 30.18 7.13
C VAL A 642 -37.45 29.22 5.98
N LYS A 643 -37.46 29.72 4.74
CA LYS A 643 -37.63 28.86 3.54
C LYS A 643 -36.51 27.84 3.39
N GLY A 644 -35.27 28.21 3.73
CA GLY A 644 -34.13 27.31 3.74
C GLY A 644 -34.30 26.15 4.74
N ILE A 645 -34.85 26.43 5.93
CA ILE A 645 -35.17 25.41 6.93
C ILE A 645 -36.28 24.48 6.41
N ALA A 646 -37.38 25.03 5.88
CA ALA A 646 -38.48 24.23 5.33
C ALA A 646 -37.98 23.27 4.24
N ASN A 647 -37.19 23.78 3.29
CA ASN A 647 -36.57 22.96 2.25
C ASN A 647 -35.66 21.86 2.81
N LEU A 648 -34.93 22.14 3.89
CA LEU A 648 -34.06 21.16 4.55
C LEU A 648 -34.88 20.03 5.18
N VAL A 649 -35.91 20.39 5.96
CA VAL A 649 -36.73 19.44 6.74
C VAL A 649 -37.66 18.64 5.84
N ASP A 650 -38.47 19.31 5.00
CA ASP A 650 -39.54 18.68 4.22
C ASP A 650 -38.98 17.69 3.18
N GLU A 651 -37.90 18.06 2.49
CA GLU A 651 -37.26 17.21 1.48
C GLU A 651 -36.71 15.92 2.11
N ARG A 652 -36.09 16.01 3.31
CA ARG A 652 -35.49 14.84 3.98
C ARG A 652 -36.53 13.97 4.68
N LEU A 653 -37.60 14.54 5.24
CA LEU A 653 -38.73 13.76 5.73
C LEU A 653 -39.40 12.97 4.62
N CYS A 654 -39.57 13.56 3.43
CA CYS A 654 -40.10 12.88 2.26
C CYS A 654 -39.21 11.69 1.84
N LYS A 655 -37.90 11.91 1.74
CA LYS A 655 -36.93 10.83 1.45
C LYS A 655 -36.97 9.70 2.48
N GLN A 656 -37.11 10.03 3.77
CA GLN A 656 -37.19 9.02 4.83
C GLN A 656 -38.47 8.18 4.76
N ARG A 657 -39.63 8.81 4.52
CA ARG A 657 -40.90 8.10 4.31
C ARG A 657 -40.81 7.13 3.13
N LEU A 658 -40.18 7.55 2.02
CA LEU A 658 -39.93 6.69 0.86
C LEU A 658 -39.01 5.51 1.19
N ARG A 659 -37.96 5.72 2.00
CA ARG A 659 -37.06 4.62 2.44
C ARG A 659 -37.76 3.62 3.36
N GLY A 660 -38.59 4.09 4.30
CA GLY A 660 -39.37 3.22 5.18
C GLY A 660 -40.36 2.34 4.42
N LEU A 661 -40.98 2.87 3.36
CA LEU A 661 -41.87 2.11 2.47
C LEU A 661 -41.16 1.03 1.64
N LEU A 662 -39.86 1.21 1.35
CA LEU A 662 -39.07 0.28 0.54
C LEU A 662 -38.35 -0.81 1.35
N THR A 663 -38.18 -0.63 2.67
CA THR A 663 -37.34 -1.50 3.51
C THR A 663 -38.11 -2.46 4.40
N GLY A 664 -39.45 -2.40 4.44
CA GLY A 664 -40.31 -3.43 5.04
C GLY A 664 -40.10 -3.72 6.53
N GLN A 665 -39.39 -2.87 7.29
CA GLN A 665 -39.24 -3.03 8.73
C GLN A 665 -40.35 -2.31 9.49
N GLU A 666 -41.18 -3.09 10.19
CA GLU A 666 -41.97 -2.63 11.33
C GLU A 666 -41.00 -2.12 12.42
N CYS A 667 -40.81 -0.81 12.50
CA CYS A 667 -40.07 -0.20 13.60
C CYS A 667 -41.02 -0.03 14.79
N GLN A 668 -40.92 -0.91 15.79
CA GLN A 668 -41.64 -0.86 17.07
C GLN A 668 -41.10 0.24 18.03
N SER A 669 -41.01 1.47 17.55
CA SER A 669 -40.95 2.65 18.41
C SER A 669 -41.95 3.64 17.84
N GLU A 670 -42.96 4.04 18.61
CA GLU A 670 -43.88 5.12 18.25
C GLU A 670 -43.08 6.40 18.00
N ILE A 671 -42.70 6.64 16.75
CA ILE A 671 -42.11 7.92 16.33
C ILE A 671 -43.28 8.89 16.25
N ASP A 672 -43.36 9.83 17.20
CA ASP A 672 -44.34 10.91 17.17
C ASP A 672 -44.09 11.80 15.93
N LEU A 673 -44.90 11.61 14.89
CA LEU A 673 -44.92 12.42 13.67
C LEU A 673 -46.02 13.49 13.71
N SER A 674 -46.71 13.69 14.83
CA SER A 674 -47.81 14.66 14.96
C SER A 674 -47.39 16.09 14.62
N TRP A 675 -46.12 16.42 14.84
CA TRP A 675 -45.52 17.71 14.48
C TRP A 675 -45.43 17.95 12.96
N THR A 676 -45.46 16.89 12.14
CA THR A 676 -45.44 17.02 10.67
C THR A 676 -46.80 17.37 10.05
N LEU A 677 -47.87 17.40 10.86
CA LEU A 677 -49.25 17.64 10.40
C LEU A 677 -49.69 19.12 10.51
N LYS A 678 -48.80 20.04 10.90
CA LYS A 678 -49.14 21.46 11.13
C LYS A 678 -49.09 22.37 9.89
N GLN A 679 -48.97 21.82 8.68
CA GLN A 679 -49.06 22.60 7.44
C GLN A 679 -50.14 22.05 6.50
N THR A 680 -51.35 22.53 6.70
CA THR A 680 -52.37 22.69 5.65
C THR A 680 -52.97 24.07 5.74
#